data_AF-A0AAV0G132-F1
#
_entry.id   AF-A0AAV0G132-F1
#
_cell.length_a   1.000
_cell.length_b   1.000
_cell.length_c   1.000
_cell.angle_alpha   90.00
_cell.angle_beta   90.00
_cell.angle_gamma   90.00
#
_symmetry.space_group_name_H-M   'P 1'
#
loop_
_entity.id
_entity.type
_entity.pdbx_description
1 polymer ?
#
loop_
_entity_poly.entity_id
_entity_poly.type
_entity_poly.pdbx_seq_one_letter_code
_entity_poly.pdbx_strand_id
1 'polypeptide(L)'
;MGSQDLRESGVVGNGVGATSFPSAESEQMADDATESMNLGDDILQDLDLYWDDINGRLLVSRMVNDSVIKGMVGAVEQEAAEKVRDKEMEMAKLKEHFDFHVTEINGVEFRGSHVLSSNNPESAQHIALLDGFTLDGKKMDSLTGLRNLVKEQFEKIKNDMYEVKDHNSLRRIGSGSELVGLGGILPEKESQSWVHVDKTINNLETTVDSIFGCVDDILQLSKVSFFEFKMEKDLQRKVENMVTQNLWRSFLEDFENQIWGQNTQMCAMQLEKLSEIRSLRADLVGILKLLSSTEGGNLTSLGSHDMDGFHNKISRDHGMSSKSHEGNDKVEHSRTDVPHSFEAAQLKHLSKEALVSYFSDMITKMKRDHESILQEKTEELFTLKAEFLRLRERGSNVSHRKDKELDVLRKKIPEILSKLDDILLANEKCPPIHCKDENVCNLKNRLESLLSENCRLRDSLAIKKNELKCLSSRVSDASEKMLKHSMDETKMQRLVDNLNLIVEDVGIESSIREEVYKCFMRDHMQLHLSKEIYDTMSREAGVEAESTCIVEMEDSDCESLIMQEMYAVIYGEAIVTLEKSIKELYGEYLKERETRISLQLQASQRENEFTLEADEKIKLKEELVALKKSLDEKDRMASDISTALAKERDQFDLVSLELNFLREQVTKQQSLASENDVKLDLVKGQLLQALIEIEAFRDEAKQKVDELNEANHQRRMALALSEEKQSNLLLLESREEELRKKMEVIKGIVCELSTMFAGFEFKVTERISENKFRLEHSQGKLKSLVKKANLLRKRDLICQQSLEKRSSDLQMAEAEVDLLGDEVDVLLGLLEKIYIALDHYSPILQHYPGVIQILKLIRRELGGEYTKAV
;
A
#
# COMPACT_ATOMS: atom_id res chain seq x y z
N MET A 1 -5.27 -50.48 -11.14
CA MET A 1 -5.43 -50.11 -12.56
C MET A 1 -4.74 -48.77 -12.70
N GLY A 2 -3.57 -48.60 -13.30
CA GLY A 2 -2.80 -49.37 -14.28
C GLY A 2 -2.20 -48.31 -15.21
N SER A 3 -0.97 -47.86 -14.99
CA SER A 3 0.27 -48.49 -15.48
C SER A 3 0.34 -48.53 -17.01
N GLN A 4 1.09 -47.60 -17.61
CA GLN A 4 2.31 -47.97 -18.37
C GLN A 4 3.18 -46.76 -18.72
N ASP A 5 4.49 -46.93 -18.56
CA ASP A 5 5.50 -46.16 -19.29
C ASP A 5 5.53 -46.58 -20.77
N LEU A 6 6.00 -45.68 -21.64
CA LEU A 6 6.53 -46.06 -22.95
C LEU A 6 7.79 -45.24 -23.28
N ARG A 7 8.94 -45.90 -23.12
CA ARG A 7 10.21 -45.51 -23.75
C ARG A 7 10.34 -46.24 -25.08
N GLU A 8 10.76 -45.55 -26.13
CA GLU A 8 11.54 -46.13 -27.24
C GLU A 8 12.16 -45.03 -28.11
N SER A 9 13.03 -45.40 -29.06
CA SER A 9 14.49 -45.32 -28.91
C SER A 9 15.16 -45.11 -30.28
N GLY A 10 16.45 -44.71 -30.32
CA GLY A 10 17.19 -44.46 -31.56
C GLY A 10 18.40 -43.53 -31.33
N VAL A 11 19.62 -43.95 -30.97
CA VAL A 11 20.57 -44.96 -31.54
C VAL A 11 21.54 -44.33 -32.57
N VAL A 12 22.79 -44.14 -32.10
CA VAL A 12 24.07 -44.04 -32.84
C VAL A 12 24.31 -42.84 -33.78
N GLY A 13 25.47 -42.18 -33.61
CA GLY A 13 25.93 -41.08 -34.48
C GLY A 13 27.27 -40.46 -34.05
N ASN A 14 28.28 -41.26 -33.71
CA ASN A 14 29.59 -40.73 -33.30
C ASN A 14 30.43 -40.36 -34.54
N GLY A 15 30.89 -39.10 -34.67
CA GLY A 15 31.59 -38.62 -35.86
C GLY A 15 32.68 -37.60 -35.55
N VAL A 16 33.95 -38.04 -35.58
CA VAL A 16 35.12 -37.16 -35.48
C VAL A 16 35.48 -36.66 -36.88
N GLY A 17 35.67 -35.34 -37.03
CA GLY A 17 36.03 -34.69 -38.30
C GLY A 17 37.24 -33.78 -38.17
N ALA A 18 38.44 -34.37 -38.13
CA ALA A 18 39.69 -33.64 -38.30
C ALA A 18 40.22 -33.84 -39.73
N THR A 19 40.58 -32.75 -40.42
CA THR A 19 41.21 -32.81 -41.74
C THR A 19 42.35 -31.81 -41.84
N SER A 20 43.55 -32.32 -42.08
CA SER A 20 44.76 -31.55 -42.37
C SER A 20 45.18 -31.73 -43.83
N PHE A 21 45.77 -30.67 -44.40
CA PHE A 21 46.59 -30.55 -45.63
C PHE A 21 46.81 -31.77 -46.54
N PRO A 22 46.93 -31.51 -47.85
CA PRO A 22 48.23 -31.79 -48.47
C PRO A 22 48.88 -30.61 -49.20
N SER A 23 50.21 -30.63 -49.10
CA SER A 23 51.28 -29.83 -49.72
C SER A 23 51.25 -29.60 -51.25
N ALA A 24 51.81 -28.46 -51.67
CA ALA A 24 52.81 -28.35 -52.75
C ALA A 24 53.59 -27.02 -52.66
N GLU A 25 54.84 -26.95 -53.13
CA GLU A 25 55.67 -25.73 -53.19
C GLU A 25 55.95 -25.27 -54.63
N SER A 26 56.12 -23.96 -54.80
CA SER A 26 57.02 -23.26 -55.75
C SER A 26 57.21 -23.77 -57.19
N GLU A 27 56.84 -22.94 -58.19
CA GLU A 27 57.85 -22.30 -59.07
C GLU A 27 57.31 -21.05 -59.81
N GLN A 28 58.17 -20.35 -60.56
CA GLN A 28 57.95 -18.98 -61.08
C GLN A 28 57.66 -18.93 -62.61
N MET A 29 56.83 -17.97 -63.04
CA MET A 29 56.94 -17.10 -64.26
C MET A 29 55.75 -16.11 -64.16
N ALA A 30 55.91 -14.79 -63.98
CA ALA A 30 56.43 -13.78 -64.89
C ALA A 30 55.51 -13.46 -66.10
N ASP A 31 54.74 -12.36 -66.02
CA ASP A 31 54.82 -11.24 -66.99
C ASP A 31 54.24 -9.93 -66.39
N ASP A 32 54.41 -8.80 -67.09
CA ASP A 32 54.02 -7.44 -66.71
C ASP A 32 52.51 -7.17 -66.67
N ALA A 33 52.07 -6.33 -65.72
CA ALA A 33 51.18 -5.19 -65.97
C ALA A 33 51.15 -4.21 -64.78
N THR A 34 51.24 -2.92 -65.05
CA THR A 34 51.08 -1.86 -64.04
C THR A 34 49.61 -1.44 -63.89
N GLU A 35 49.04 -1.56 -62.70
CA GLU A 35 47.94 -0.69 -62.27
C GLU A 35 47.97 -0.47 -60.74
N SER A 36 47.45 0.66 -60.28
CA SER A 36 47.69 1.17 -58.92
C SER A 36 46.78 0.52 -57.88
N MET A 37 47.38 -0.01 -56.79
CA MET A 37 46.65 -0.49 -55.62
C MET A 37 45.91 0.65 -54.90
N ASN A 38 44.63 0.85 -55.21
CA ASN A 38 43.70 1.63 -54.38
C ASN A 38 43.22 0.81 -53.17
N LEU A 39 44.17 0.26 -52.40
CA LEU A 39 43.91 -0.62 -51.25
C LEU A 39 43.06 0.05 -50.14
N GLY A 40 42.96 1.38 -50.15
CA GLY A 40 42.07 2.13 -49.27
C GLY A 40 40.60 2.12 -49.72
N ASP A 41 40.32 2.07 -51.02
CA ASP A 41 38.96 2.08 -51.57
C ASP A 41 38.32 0.70 -51.40
N ASP A 42 39.06 -0.39 -51.68
CA ASP A 42 38.59 -1.77 -51.43
C ASP A 42 38.22 -1.97 -49.95
N ILE A 43 39.06 -1.51 -49.01
CA ILE A 43 38.80 -1.63 -47.57
C ILE A 43 37.61 -0.77 -47.13
N LEU A 44 37.40 0.40 -47.73
CA LEU A 44 36.20 1.21 -47.48
C LEU A 44 34.94 0.53 -48.03
N GLN A 45 35.01 -0.06 -49.23
CA GLN A 45 33.89 -0.74 -49.86
C GLN A 45 33.51 -2.04 -49.14
N ASP A 46 34.48 -2.81 -48.65
CA ASP A 46 34.25 -3.95 -47.75
C ASP A 46 33.62 -3.50 -46.41
N LEU A 47 34.03 -2.34 -45.87
CA LEU A 47 33.47 -1.81 -44.62
C LEU A 47 32.02 -1.33 -44.79
N ASP A 48 31.70 -0.67 -45.91
CA ASP A 48 30.34 -0.28 -46.27
C ASP A 48 29.44 -1.51 -46.50
N LEU A 49 29.93 -2.53 -47.21
CA LEU A 49 29.23 -3.82 -47.38
C LEU A 49 28.97 -4.53 -46.04
N TYR A 50 29.94 -4.48 -45.11
CA TYR A 50 29.79 -5.04 -43.77
C TYR A 50 28.81 -4.22 -42.90
N TRP A 51 28.76 -2.90 -43.08
CA TRP A 51 27.79 -2.03 -42.44
C TRP A 51 26.36 -2.29 -42.96
N ASP A 52 26.20 -2.52 -44.26
CA ASP A 52 24.91 -2.88 -44.86
C ASP A 52 24.44 -4.30 -44.47
N ASP A 53 25.34 -5.27 -44.28
CA ASP A 53 25.00 -6.58 -43.69
C ASP A 53 24.56 -6.42 -42.22
N ILE A 54 25.23 -5.57 -41.43
CA ILE A 54 24.79 -5.23 -40.06
C ILE A 54 23.40 -4.58 -40.08
N ASN A 55 23.16 -3.58 -40.94
CA ASN A 55 21.88 -2.91 -41.07
C ASN A 55 20.77 -3.87 -41.54
N GLY A 56 21.07 -4.77 -42.49
CA GLY A 56 20.16 -5.81 -42.95
C GLY A 56 19.79 -6.79 -41.84
N ARG A 57 20.77 -7.29 -41.07
CA ARG A 57 20.53 -8.15 -39.90
C ARG A 57 19.75 -7.45 -38.80
N LEU A 58 20.02 -6.17 -38.55
CA LEU A 58 19.33 -5.39 -37.52
C LEU A 58 17.88 -5.07 -37.94
N LEU A 59 17.64 -4.80 -39.23
CA LEU A 59 16.30 -4.68 -39.80
C LEU A 59 15.52 -6.01 -39.71
N VAL A 60 16.13 -7.14 -40.07
CA VAL A 60 15.51 -8.47 -39.94
C VAL A 60 15.23 -8.79 -38.46
N SER A 61 16.19 -8.56 -37.57
CA SER A 61 16.01 -8.75 -36.11
C SER A 61 14.85 -7.91 -35.57
N ARG A 62 14.73 -6.65 -36.01
CA ARG A 62 13.61 -5.77 -35.66
C ARG A 62 12.29 -6.29 -36.22
N MET A 63 12.23 -6.69 -37.50
CA MET A 63 11.01 -7.26 -38.10
C MET A 63 10.59 -8.57 -37.43
N VAL A 64 11.54 -9.41 -37.01
CA VAL A 64 11.26 -10.63 -36.25
C VAL A 64 10.74 -10.30 -34.85
N ASN A 65 11.38 -9.37 -34.12
CA ASN A 65 10.87 -8.94 -32.80
C ASN A 65 9.49 -8.29 -32.90
N ASP A 66 9.26 -7.39 -33.85
CA ASP A 66 7.95 -6.75 -34.07
C ASP A 66 6.88 -7.81 -34.42
N SER A 67 7.26 -8.86 -35.16
CA SER A 67 6.36 -9.99 -35.48
C SER A 67 6.09 -10.90 -34.28
N VAL A 68 7.10 -11.19 -33.44
CA VAL A 68 6.96 -11.98 -32.21
C VAL A 68 6.12 -11.23 -31.18
N ILE A 69 6.39 -9.94 -30.95
CA ILE A 69 5.62 -9.07 -30.07
C ILE A 69 4.16 -9.00 -30.56
N LYS A 70 3.93 -8.80 -31.86
CA LYS A 70 2.57 -8.80 -32.44
C LYS A 70 1.87 -10.15 -32.30
N GLY A 71 2.59 -11.27 -32.41
CA GLY A 71 2.07 -12.62 -32.15
C GLY A 71 1.68 -12.82 -30.68
N MET A 72 2.52 -12.38 -29.75
CA MET A 72 2.24 -12.43 -28.31
C MET A 72 1.06 -11.53 -27.92
N VAL A 73 1.00 -10.30 -28.44
CA VAL A 73 -0.13 -9.38 -28.21
C VAL A 73 -1.42 -9.99 -28.77
N GLY A 74 -1.42 -10.50 -30.00
CA GLY A 74 -2.60 -11.16 -30.58
C GLY A 74 -3.06 -12.41 -29.81
N ALA A 75 -2.13 -13.18 -29.24
CA ALA A 75 -2.47 -14.31 -28.37
C ALA A 75 -3.11 -13.84 -27.05
N VAL A 76 -2.58 -12.78 -26.43
CA VAL A 76 -3.14 -12.19 -25.20
C VAL A 76 -4.49 -11.52 -25.45
N GLU A 77 -4.67 -10.84 -26.59
CA GLU A 77 -5.97 -10.29 -27.03
C GLU A 77 -7.00 -11.42 -27.24
N GLN A 78 -6.60 -12.53 -27.85
CA GLN A 78 -7.48 -13.69 -28.04
C GLN A 78 -7.84 -14.39 -26.71
N GLU A 79 -6.87 -14.57 -25.80
CA GLU A 79 -7.10 -15.14 -24.46
C GLU A 79 -8.02 -14.21 -23.61
N ALA A 80 -7.82 -12.90 -23.71
CA ALA A 80 -8.67 -11.92 -23.05
C ALA A 80 -10.10 -11.94 -23.62
N ALA A 81 -10.26 -11.97 -24.95
CA ALA A 81 -11.56 -12.07 -25.60
C ALA A 81 -12.30 -13.37 -25.25
N GLU A 82 -11.58 -14.49 -25.12
CA GLU A 82 -12.15 -15.77 -24.68
C GLU A 82 -12.65 -15.70 -23.22
N LYS A 83 -11.82 -15.18 -22.30
CA LYS A 83 -12.21 -14.96 -20.90
C LYS A 83 -13.38 -13.99 -20.74
N VAL A 84 -13.49 -12.97 -21.61
CA VAL A 84 -14.65 -12.07 -21.64
C VAL A 84 -15.91 -12.83 -22.06
N ARG A 85 -15.87 -13.61 -23.16
CA ARG A 85 -17.04 -14.41 -23.60
C ARG A 85 -17.49 -15.43 -22.56
N ASP A 86 -16.55 -16.08 -21.86
CA ASP A 86 -16.90 -17.01 -20.78
C ASP A 86 -17.61 -16.29 -19.63
N LYS A 87 -17.17 -15.09 -19.26
CA LYS A 87 -17.84 -14.26 -18.25
C LYS A 87 -19.17 -13.67 -18.71
N GLU A 88 -19.30 -13.32 -19.99
CA GLU A 88 -20.59 -12.98 -20.59
C GLU A 88 -21.56 -14.16 -20.58
N MET A 89 -21.07 -15.39 -20.81
CA MET A 89 -21.88 -16.61 -20.71
C MET A 89 -22.29 -16.95 -19.27
N GLU A 90 -21.41 -16.73 -18.28
CA GLU A 90 -21.77 -16.80 -16.86
C GLU A 90 -22.85 -15.76 -16.51
N MET A 91 -22.69 -14.51 -16.95
CA MET A 91 -23.69 -13.46 -16.70
C MET A 91 -25.00 -13.71 -17.43
N ALA A 92 -24.99 -14.31 -18.63
CA ALA A 92 -26.20 -14.73 -19.33
C ALA A 92 -26.97 -15.81 -18.56
N LYS A 93 -26.29 -16.85 -18.06
CA LYS A 93 -26.88 -17.90 -17.22
C LYS A 93 -27.40 -17.35 -15.90
N LEU A 94 -26.68 -16.41 -15.29
CA LEU A 94 -27.12 -15.74 -14.06
C LEU A 94 -28.36 -14.87 -14.32
N LYS A 95 -28.44 -14.19 -15.48
CA LYS A 95 -29.62 -13.43 -15.89
C LYS A 95 -30.83 -14.34 -16.15
N GLU A 96 -30.64 -15.47 -16.83
CA GLU A 96 -31.67 -16.48 -17.06
C GLU A 96 -32.25 -17.00 -15.72
N HIS A 97 -31.40 -17.19 -14.72
CA HIS A 97 -31.81 -17.52 -13.35
C HIS A 97 -32.61 -16.39 -12.64
N PHE A 98 -32.41 -15.11 -13.00
CA PHE A 98 -33.24 -14.01 -12.51
C PHE A 98 -34.57 -13.90 -13.26
N ASP A 99 -34.57 -13.99 -14.60
CA ASP A 99 -35.77 -13.90 -15.43
C ASP A 99 -36.79 -15.03 -15.09
N PHE A 100 -36.32 -16.20 -14.66
CA PHE A 100 -37.16 -17.30 -14.16
C PHE A 100 -38.02 -16.90 -12.94
N HIS A 101 -37.51 -16.07 -12.03
CA HIS A 101 -38.25 -15.61 -10.84
C HIS A 101 -39.20 -14.43 -11.10
N VAL A 102 -39.02 -13.68 -12.20
CA VAL A 102 -39.91 -12.56 -12.56
C VAL A 102 -41.23 -13.05 -13.17
N THR A 103 -41.25 -14.27 -13.71
CA THR A 103 -42.37 -14.75 -14.55
C THR A 103 -43.67 -15.04 -13.78
N GLU A 104 -43.62 -15.29 -12.47
CA GLU A 104 -44.83 -15.42 -11.63
C GLU A 104 -45.51 -14.06 -11.31
N ILE A 105 -44.84 -12.93 -11.56
CA ILE A 105 -45.31 -11.58 -11.19
C ILE A 105 -46.22 -10.96 -12.28
N ASN A 106 -47.23 -11.71 -12.73
CA ASN A 106 -48.27 -11.24 -13.66
C ASN A 106 -49.67 -11.63 -13.16
N GLY A 107 -50.00 -11.19 -11.94
CA GLY A 107 -51.17 -11.70 -11.20
C GLY A 107 -51.97 -10.72 -10.35
N VAL A 108 -51.61 -9.42 -10.23
CA VAL A 108 -52.46 -8.35 -9.68
C VAL A 108 -51.92 -6.99 -10.15
N GLU A 109 -52.79 -6.12 -10.67
CA GLU A 109 -52.45 -4.70 -10.86
C GLU A 109 -52.58 -3.94 -9.54
N PHE A 110 -51.56 -3.17 -9.15
CA PHE A 110 -51.77 -2.07 -8.20
C PHE A 110 -51.17 -0.76 -8.71
N ARG A 111 -51.95 0.32 -8.59
CA ARG A 111 -51.85 1.50 -9.45
C ARG A 111 -51.43 2.75 -8.66
N GLY A 112 -50.12 3.03 -8.63
CA GLY A 112 -49.56 4.26 -8.05
C GLY A 112 -48.30 4.69 -8.79
N SER A 113 -48.31 5.89 -9.40
CA SER A 113 -47.27 6.33 -10.35
C SER A 113 -46.69 7.70 -10.01
N HIS A 114 -45.37 7.85 -10.20
CA HIS A 114 -44.61 9.11 -10.19
C HIS A 114 -44.52 9.81 -8.80
N VAL A 115 -43.57 10.71 -8.52
CA VAL A 115 -42.72 11.57 -9.38
C VAL A 115 -41.24 11.56 -8.95
N LEU A 116 -40.33 11.76 -9.91
CA LEU A 116 -38.88 11.95 -9.69
C LEU A 116 -38.52 13.42 -9.38
N SER A 117 -37.43 13.63 -8.62
CA SER A 117 -36.59 14.85 -8.48
C SER A 117 -36.70 15.67 -7.18
N SER A 118 -35.64 15.67 -6.38
CA SER A 118 -34.71 16.81 -6.26
C SER A 118 -33.48 16.44 -5.42
N ASN A 119 -32.44 17.29 -5.44
CA ASN A 119 -31.14 17.00 -4.81
C ASN A 119 -31.08 17.48 -3.35
N ASN A 120 -30.73 16.61 -2.40
CA ASN A 120 -29.97 16.96 -1.19
C ASN A 120 -29.44 15.70 -0.47
N PRO A 121 -28.37 15.83 0.37
CA PRO A 121 -27.66 14.67 0.93
C PRO A 121 -28.25 14.19 2.27
N GLU A 122 -29.38 13.47 2.24
CA GLU A 122 -30.02 12.92 3.45
C GLU A 122 -29.61 11.47 3.78
N SER A 123 -28.30 11.20 3.79
CA SER A 123 -27.74 9.88 4.15
C SER A 123 -27.96 9.46 5.62
N ALA A 124 -28.57 10.33 6.44
CA ALA A 124 -28.99 10.02 7.80
C ALA A 124 -30.44 9.49 7.91
N GLN A 125 -31.39 10.00 7.11
CA GLN A 125 -32.81 9.64 7.25
C GLN A 125 -33.10 8.21 6.76
N HIS A 126 -32.39 7.74 5.74
CA HIS A 126 -32.49 6.35 5.27
C HIS A 126 -32.02 5.30 6.28
N ILE A 127 -31.24 5.68 7.31
CA ILE A 127 -30.84 4.78 8.39
C ILE A 127 -32.00 4.62 9.39
N ALA A 128 -32.70 5.71 9.71
CA ALA A 128 -33.80 5.72 10.69
C ALA A 128 -35.02 4.88 10.26
N LEU A 129 -35.29 4.78 8.96
CA LEU A 129 -36.37 3.93 8.43
C LEU A 129 -36.04 2.42 8.48
N LEU A 130 -34.76 2.04 8.47
CA LEU A 130 -34.36 0.63 8.36
C LEU A 130 -34.36 -0.09 9.72
N ASP A 131 -34.10 0.63 10.82
CA ASP A 131 -34.04 0.06 12.17
C ASP A 131 -35.40 -0.54 12.60
N GLY A 132 -36.50 0.04 12.11
CA GLY A 132 -37.87 -0.48 12.30
C GLY A 132 -38.14 -1.86 11.67
N PHE A 133 -37.39 -2.23 10.63
CA PHE A 133 -37.51 -3.53 9.94
C PHE A 133 -36.73 -4.66 10.62
N THR A 134 -36.13 -4.42 11.78
CA THR A 134 -35.76 -5.49 12.71
C THR A 134 -37.03 -6.10 13.33
N LEU A 135 -37.68 -6.99 12.57
CA LEU A 135 -38.69 -7.91 13.10
C LEU A 135 -37.98 -9.04 13.89
N ASP A 136 -37.60 -8.69 15.12
CA ASP A 136 -37.34 -9.66 16.20
C ASP A 136 -38.45 -10.72 16.25
N GLY A 137 -38.09 -11.98 16.52
CA GLY A 137 -39.02 -13.11 16.51
C GLY A 137 -40.29 -12.83 17.31
N LYS A 138 -40.15 -12.13 18.43
CA LYS A 138 -41.23 -11.67 19.32
C LYS A 138 -42.37 -10.91 18.60
N LYS A 139 -42.10 -10.18 17.51
CA LYS A 139 -43.13 -9.50 16.72
C LYS A 139 -43.93 -10.48 15.84
N MET A 140 -43.28 -11.54 15.35
CA MET A 140 -43.94 -12.61 14.59
C MET A 140 -44.69 -13.57 15.54
N ASP A 141 -44.11 -13.85 16.71
CA ASP A 141 -44.77 -14.54 17.82
C ASP A 141 -46.02 -13.79 18.29
N SER A 142 -45.96 -12.45 18.40
CA SER A 142 -47.12 -11.64 18.79
C SER A 142 -48.19 -11.55 17.70
N LEU A 143 -47.82 -11.54 16.42
CA LEU A 143 -48.77 -11.64 15.30
C LEU A 143 -49.47 -13.02 15.29
N THR A 144 -48.72 -14.09 15.54
CA THR A 144 -49.22 -15.47 15.64
C THR A 144 -50.14 -15.62 16.85
N GLY A 145 -49.75 -15.08 18.00
CA GLY A 145 -50.58 -15.00 19.20
C GLY A 145 -51.86 -14.21 18.97
N LEU A 146 -51.80 -13.10 18.22
CA LEU A 146 -52.98 -12.32 17.84
C LEU A 146 -53.90 -13.10 16.89
N ARG A 147 -53.37 -13.80 15.87
CA ARG A 147 -54.17 -14.69 14.99
C ARG A 147 -54.88 -15.76 15.81
N ASN A 148 -54.20 -16.39 16.76
CA ASN A 148 -54.76 -17.41 17.64
C ASN A 148 -55.84 -16.84 18.57
N LEU A 149 -55.59 -15.71 19.22
CA LEU A 149 -56.57 -15.01 20.08
C LEU A 149 -57.82 -14.60 19.31
N VAL A 150 -57.67 -14.12 18.07
CA VAL A 150 -58.80 -13.73 17.21
C VAL A 150 -59.62 -14.96 16.80
N LYS A 151 -59.00 -16.10 16.51
CA LYS A 151 -59.71 -17.37 16.30
C LYS A 151 -60.43 -17.87 17.56
N GLU A 152 -59.82 -17.72 18.73
CA GLU A 152 -60.46 -18.00 20.02
C GLU A 152 -61.71 -17.12 20.25
N GLN A 153 -61.65 -15.83 19.88
CA GLN A 153 -62.85 -14.97 19.92
C GLN A 153 -63.92 -15.38 18.90
N PHE A 154 -63.56 -15.83 17.69
CA PHE A 154 -64.53 -16.34 16.73
C PHE A 154 -65.22 -17.62 17.21
N GLU A 155 -64.47 -18.59 17.75
CA GLU A 155 -65.05 -19.80 18.33
C GLU A 155 -65.90 -19.49 19.57
N LYS A 156 -65.51 -18.51 20.39
CA LYS A 156 -66.36 -18.03 21.48
C LYS A 156 -67.67 -17.44 20.96
N ILE A 157 -67.63 -16.54 19.96
CA ILE A 157 -68.84 -15.94 19.38
C ILE A 157 -69.75 -17.01 18.77
N LYS A 158 -69.19 -18.06 18.13
CA LYS A 158 -69.96 -19.22 17.65
C LYS A 158 -70.63 -19.95 18.81
N ASN A 159 -69.92 -20.24 19.90
CA ASN A 159 -70.47 -20.91 21.08
C ASN A 159 -71.55 -20.09 21.79
N ASP A 160 -71.30 -18.80 22.05
CA ASP A 160 -72.27 -17.86 22.62
C ASP A 160 -73.54 -17.78 21.74
N MET A 161 -73.39 -17.87 20.40
CA MET A 161 -74.53 -17.96 19.47
C MET A 161 -75.27 -19.30 19.52
N TYR A 162 -74.59 -20.43 19.71
CA TYR A 162 -75.26 -21.73 19.88
C TYR A 162 -76.05 -21.78 21.20
N GLU A 163 -75.53 -21.21 22.28
CA GLU A 163 -76.23 -21.08 23.56
C GLU A 163 -77.47 -20.18 23.44
N VAL A 164 -77.36 -19.01 22.79
CA VAL A 164 -78.50 -18.13 22.51
C VAL A 164 -79.53 -18.79 21.59
N LYS A 165 -79.10 -19.61 20.62
CA LYS A 165 -79.98 -20.35 19.71
C LYS A 165 -80.80 -21.41 20.47
N ASP A 166 -80.19 -22.15 21.38
CA ASP A 166 -80.89 -23.14 22.21
C ASP A 166 -81.84 -22.47 23.21
N HIS A 167 -81.44 -21.37 23.86
CA HIS A 167 -82.30 -20.65 24.79
C HIS A 167 -83.56 -20.04 24.15
N ASN A 168 -83.51 -19.63 22.88
CA ASN A 168 -84.70 -19.16 22.16
C ASN A 168 -85.72 -20.26 21.84
N SER A 169 -85.37 -21.55 21.96
CA SER A 169 -86.31 -22.65 21.73
C SER A 169 -87.34 -22.86 22.85
N LEU A 170 -87.14 -22.25 24.03
CA LEU A 170 -87.81 -22.69 25.26
C LEU A 170 -88.52 -21.57 26.03
N ARG A 171 -89.80 -21.31 25.68
CA ARG A 171 -90.95 -21.20 26.64
C ARG A 171 -92.17 -20.52 25.99
N ARG A 172 -93.20 -21.31 25.64
CA ARG A 172 -94.61 -20.84 25.61
C ARG A 172 -95.44 -21.62 26.64
N ILE A 173 -95.37 -21.19 27.90
CA ILE A 173 -96.32 -21.63 28.94
C ILE A 173 -97.47 -20.62 28.96
N GLY A 174 -98.66 -21.05 28.54
CA GLY A 174 -99.89 -20.27 28.56
C GLY A 174 -101.08 -21.21 28.42
N SER A 175 -102.03 -21.14 29.35
CA SER A 175 -103.15 -22.09 29.48
C SER A 175 -104.45 -21.48 28.94
N GLY A 176 -105.34 -22.29 28.35
CA GLY A 176 -106.74 -21.91 28.14
C GLY A 176 -107.45 -22.48 26.90
N SER A 177 -108.27 -23.50 27.12
CA SER A 177 -109.59 -23.73 26.48
C SER A 177 -109.72 -23.95 24.95
N GLU A 178 -109.82 -25.24 24.58
CA GLU A 178 -110.85 -25.88 23.73
C GLU A 178 -111.27 -25.41 22.31
N LEU A 179 -111.61 -26.44 21.52
CA LEU A 179 -112.49 -26.52 20.33
C LEU A 179 -112.07 -25.87 18.98
N VAL A 180 -111.71 -26.76 18.04
CA VAL A 180 -112.21 -26.88 16.65
C VAL A 180 -112.34 -25.60 15.81
N GLY A 181 -111.47 -25.47 14.78
CA GLY A 181 -111.82 -24.70 13.58
C GLY A 181 -110.64 -24.29 12.69
N LEU A 182 -110.59 -24.85 11.48
CA LEU A 182 -110.02 -24.29 10.23
C LEU A 182 -108.64 -23.59 10.29
N GLY A 183 -107.66 -24.16 9.57
CA GLY A 183 -106.28 -23.66 9.55
C GLY A 183 -106.06 -22.31 8.84
N GLY A 184 -105.05 -21.59 9.31
CA GLY A 184 -104.41 -20.47 8.63
C GLY A 184 -102.89 -20.66 8.63
N ILE A 185 -102.25 -20.64 7.45
CA ILE A 185 -100.82 -20.89 7.30
C ILE A 185 -100.05 -19.59 7.52
N LEU A 186 -99.14 -19.59 8.50
CA LEU A 186 -98.11 -18.57 8.70
C LEU A 186 -96.79 -19.27 9.08
N PRO A 187 -95.77 -19.31 8.20
CA PRO A 187 -94.47 -19.85 8.56
C PRO A 187 -93.70 -18.82 9.39
N GLU A 188 -93.44 -19.12 10.67
CA GLU A 188 -92.57 -18.31 11.54
C GLU A 188 -91.16 -18.23 10.94
N LYS A 189 -90.68 -17.00 10.73
CA LYS A 189 -89.60 -16.70 9.77
C LYS A 189 -88.20 -16.73 10.39
N GLU A 190 -88.06 -17.42 11.52
CA GLU A 190 -86.99 -17.18 12.49
C GLU A 190 -85.69 -17.97 12.19
N SER A 191 -85.78 -19.05 11.42
CA SER A 191 -84.63 -19.90 11.07
C SER A 191 -83.66 -19.30 10.04
N GLN A 192 -84.10 -18.35 9.21
CA GLN A 192 -83.24 -17.73 8.19
C GLN A 192 -82.29 -16.66 8.76
N SER A 193 -82.65 -16.02 9.88
CA SER A 193 -81.84 -14.96 10.49
C SER A 193 -80.48 -15.49 10.95
N TRP A 194 -80.47 -16.55 11.76
CA TRP A 194 -79.25 -17.13 12.32
C TRP A 194 -78.31 -17.72 11.26
N VAL A 195 -78.84 -18.28 10.18
CA VAL A 195 -78.03 -18.76 9.04
C VAL A 195 -77.35 -17.59 8.31
N HIS A 196 -77.96 -16.40 8.27
CA HIS A 196 -77.30 -15.20 7.74
C HIS A 196 -76.19 -14.72 8.69
N VAL A 197 -76.41 -14.73 10.01
CA VAL A 197 -75.41 -14.30 11.00
C VAL A 197 -74.19 -15.22 10.98
N ASP A 198 -74.39 -16.55 11.03
CA ASP A 198 -73.33 -17.54 10.93
C ASP A 198 -72.53 -17.39 9.61
N LYS A 199 -73.21 -17.27 8.47
CA LYS A 199 -72.55 -16.97 7.19
C LYS A 199 -71.77 -15.65 7.20
N THR A 200 -72.24 -14.64 7.93
CA THR A 200 -71.54 -13.35 8.06
C THR A 200 -70.28 -13.49 8.92
N ILE A 201 -70.31 -14.31 9.98
CA ILE A 201 -69.14 -14.61 10.82
C ILE A 201 -68.10 -15.41 10.04
N ASN A 202 -68.50 -16.47 9.33
CA ASN A 202 -67.59 -17.28 8.53
C ASN A 202 -66.97 -16.47 7.35
N ASN A 203 -67.71 -15.51 6.78
CA ASN A 203 -67.17 -14.52 5.83
C ASN A 203 -66.17 -13.54 6.48
N LEU A 204 -66.41 -13.13 7.74
CA LEU A 204 -65.52 -12.23 8.46
C LEU A 204 -64.23 -12.94 8.90
N GLU A 205 -64.33 -14.19 9.36
CA GLU A 205 -63.19 -15.05 9.70
C GLU A 205 -62.28 -15.29 8.48
N THR A 206 -62.84 -15.64 7.33
CA THR A 206 -62.08 -15.79 6.08
C THR A 206 -61.49 -14.48 5.57
N THR A 207 -62.16 -13.33 5.77
CA THR A 207 -61.60 -12.01 5.49
C THR A 207 -60.40 -11.71 6.39
N VAL A 208 -60.50 -12.04 7.69
CA VAL A 208 -59.43 -11.83 8.68
C VAL A 208 -58.22 -12.74 8.41
N ASP A 209 -58.43 -14.02 8.12
CA ASP A 209 -57.34 -14.93 7.70
C ASP A 209 -56.67 -14.44 6.40
N SER A 210 -57.43 -13.92 5.43
CA SER A 210 -56.87 -13.33 4.21
C SER A 210 -56.04 -12.07 4.48
N ILE A 211 -56.41 -11.25 5.47
CA ILE A 211 -55.61 -10.10 5.90
C ILE A 211 -54.31 -10.57 6.57
N PHE A 212 -54.38 -11.56 7.46
CA PHE A 212 -53.18 -12.11 8.09
C PHE A 212 -52.26 -12.83 7.08
N GLY A 213 -52.80 -13.46 6.03
CA GLY A 213 -51.99 -14.02 4.92
C GLY A 213 -51.25 -12.94 4.15
N CYS A 214 -51.94 -11.87 3.75
CA CYS A 214 -51.32 -10.71 3.10
C CYS A 214 -50.20 -10.06 3.96
N VAL A 215 -50.39 -10.01 5.29
CA VAL A 215 -49.34 -9.56 6.22
C VAL A 215 -48.15 -10.54 6.26
N ASP A 216 -48.38 -11.85 6.26
CA ASP A 216 -47.30 -12.84 6.16
C ASP A 216 -46.51 -12.70 4.85
N ASP A 217 -47.19 -12.53 3.71
CA ASP A 217 -46.56 -12.36 2.39
C ASP A 217 -45.70 -11.10 2.32
N ILE A 218 -46.22 -9.96 2.80
CA ILE A 218 -45.48 -8.71 2.93
C ILE A 218 -44.25 -8.90 3.85
N LEU A 219 -44.39 -9.66 4.94
CA LEU A 219 -43.28 -9.97 5.82
C LEU A 219 -42.22 -10.87 5.16
N GLN A 220 -42.59 -11.85 4.35
CA GLN A 220 -41.62 -12.66 3.60
C GLN A 220 -40.89 -11.83 2.53
N LEU A 221 -41.61 -11.01 1.75
CA LEU A 221 -41.02 -10.09 0.78
C LEU A 221 -40.04 -9.11 1.45
N SER A 222 -40.35 -8.63 2.66
CA SER A 222 -39.44 -7.78 3.45
C SER A 222 -38.16 -8.52 3.89
N LYS A 223 -38.23 -9.83 4.18
CA LYS A 223 -37.05 -10.64 4.54
C LYS A 223 -36.16 -10.94 3.34
N VAL A 224 -36.75 -11.22 2.17
CA VAL A 224 -36.02 -11.46 0.92
C VAL A 224 -35.26 -10.20 0.51
N SER A 225 -35.97 -9.07 0.39
CA SER A 225 -35.34 -7.77 0.04
C SER A 225 -34.30 -7.31 1.07
N PHE A 226 -34.51 -7.56 2.38
CA PHE A 226 -33.48 -7.33 3.40
C PHE A 226 -32.24 -8.22 3.21
N PHE A 227 -32.41 -9.49 2.83
CA PHE A 227 -31.28 -10.39 2.55
C PHE A 227 -30.51 -9.96 1.31
N GLU A 228 -31.21 -9.58 0.23
CA GLU A 228 -30.62 -9.04 -1.00
C GLU A 228 -29.84 -7.75 -0.73
N PHE A 229 -30.44 -6.77 -0.05
CA PHE A 229 -29.77 -5.52 0.34
C PHE A 229 -28.56 -5.77 1.24
N LYS A 230 -28.64 -6.75 2.15
CA LYS A 230 -27.51 -7.13 3.01
C LYS A 230 -26.38 -7.82 2.21
N MET A 231 -26.72 -8.62 1.20
CA MET A 231 -25.75 -9.22 0.28
C MET A 231 -25.11 -8.15 -0.61
N GLU A 232 -25.90 -7.23 -1.16
CA GLU A 232 -25.45 -6.06 -1.94
C GLU A 232 -24.48 -5.20 -1.13
N LYS A 233 -24.79 -4.89 0.13
CA LYS A 233 -23.91 -4.09 1.00
C LYS A 233 -22.63 -4.82 1.41
N ASP A 234 -22.64 -6.15 1.53
CA ASP A 234 -21.41 -6.92 1.76
C ASP A 234 -20.58 -7.12 0.48
N LEU A 235 -21.23 -7.15 -0.69
CA LEU A 235 -20.56 -7.11 -2.00
C LEU A 235 -19.91 -5.73 -2.24
N GLN A 236 -20.66 -4.64 -1.99
CA GLN A 236 -20.18 -3.26 -2.05
C GLN A 236 -18.94 -3.10 -1.18
N ARG A 237 -18.99 -3.53 0.10
CA ARG A 237 -17.83 -3.49 1.00
C ARG A 237 -16.62 -4.29 0.49
N LYS A 238 -16.84 -5.43 -0.17
CA LYS A 238 -15.74 -6.22 -0.79
C LYS A 238 -15.13 -5.48 -1.99
N VAL A 239 -15.95 -4.85 -2.83
CA VAL A 239 -15.48 -4.04 -3.96
C VAL A 239 -14.74 -2.80 -3.47
N GLU A 240 -15.26 -2.08 -2.47
CA GLU A 240 -14.60 -0.93 -1.84
C GLU A 240 -13.24 -1.33 -1.24
N ASN A 241 -13.18 -2.44 -0.48
CA ASN A 241 -11.93 -2.98 0.06
C ASN A 241 -10.94 -3.36 -1.06
N MET A 242 -11.40 -4.00 -2.14
CA MET A 242 -10.56 -4.39 -3.28
C MET A 242 -10.01 -3.17 -4.03
N VAL A 243 -10.86 -2.17 -4.32
CA VAL A 243 -10.47 -0.91 -4.96
C VAL A 243 -9.47 -0.16 -4.09
N THR A 244 -9.73 -0.07 -2.78
CA THR A 244 -8.81 0.57 -1.82
C THR A 244 -7.47 -0.17 -1.73
N GLN A 245 -7.48 -1.51 -1.72
CA GLN A 245 -6.26 -2.31 -1.70
C GLN A 245 -5.45 -2.19 -3.00
N ASN A 246 -6.11 -2.09 -4.16
CA ASN A 246 -5.45 -1.86 -5.44
C ASN A 246 -4.86 -0.45 -5.53
N LEU A 247 -5.58 0.58 -5.05
CA LEU A 247 -5.06 1.96 -4.94
C LEU A 247 -3.82 2.04 -4.05
N TRP A 248 -3.83 1.38 -2.89
CA TRP A 248 -2.63 1.30 -2.04
C TRP A 248 -1.49 0.53 -2.70
N ARG A 249 -1.78 -0.52 -3.49
CA ARG A 249 -0.75 -1.27 -4.21
C ARG A 249 -0.09 -0.43 -5.30
N SER A 250 -0.88 0.20 -6.19
CA SER A 250 -0.32 1.03 -7.27
C SER A 250 0.47 2.21 -6.70
N PHE A 251 -0.03 2.85 -5.64
CA PHE A 251 0.67 3.95 -4.96
C PHE A 251 2.00 3.51 -4.31
N LEU A 252 2.11 2.27 -3.84
CA LEU A 252 3.36 1.69 -3.36
C LEU A 252 4.31 1.34 -4.51
N GLU A 253 3.82 0.73 -5.59
CA GLU A 253 4.62 0.43 -6.80
C GLU A 253 5.13 1.71 -7.47
N ASP A 254 4.31 2.76 -7.58
CA ASP A 254 4.71 4.06 -8.14
C ASP A 254 5.82 4.72 -7.30
N PHE A 255 5.69 4.72 -5.96
CA PHE A 255 6.74 5.23 -5.07
C PHE A 255 8.02 4.38 -5.12
N GLU A 256 7.91 3.06 -5.14
CA GLU A 256 9.05 2.16 -5.24
C GLU A 256 9.79 2.37 -6.56
N ASN A 257 9.08 2.43 -7.69
CA ASN A 257 9.64 2.74 -9.01
C ASN A 257 10.29 4.13 -9.06
N GLN A 258 9.68 5.16 -8.45
CA GLN A 258 10.26 6.50 -8.36
C GLN A 258 11.59 6.48 -7.58
N ILE A 259 11.63 5.77 -6.45
CA ILE A 259 12.84 5.63 -5.62
C ILE A 259 13.94 4.85 -6.36
N TRP A 260 13.60 3.74 -7.02
CA TRP A 260 14.58 2.95 -7.79
C TRP A 260 15.11 3.74 -9.00
N GLY A 261 14.27 4.47 -9.72
CA GLY A 261 14.67 5.32 -10.84
C GLY A 261 15.67 6.41 -10.42
N GLN A 262 15.34 7.19 -9.38
CA GLN A 262 16.22 8.22 -8.84
C GLN A 262 17.54 7.64 -8.32
N ASN A 263 17.49 6.51 -7.59
CA ASN A 263 18.69 5.88 -7.03
C ASN A 263 19.60 5.32 -8.13
N THR A 264 19.04 4.76 -9.21
CA THR A 264 19.80 4.26 -10.37
C THR A 264 20.52 5.39 -11.11
N GLN A 265 19.82 6.50 -11.35
CA GLN A 265 20.41 7.68 -12.00
C GLN A 265 21.56 8.28 -11.17
N MET A 266 21.39 8.38 -9.85
CA MET A 266 22.44 8.84 -8.93
C MET A 266 23.65 7.92 -8.92
N CYS A 267 23.46 6.60 -8.94
CA CYS A 267 24.57 5.64 -9.00
C CYS A 267 25.37 5.75 -10.31
N ALA A 268 24.69 5.88 -11.45
CA ALA A 268 25.35 6.05 -12.76
C ALA A 268 26.24 7.31 -12.79
N MET A 269 25.69 8.46 -12.36
CA MET A 269 26.43 9.74 -12.31
C MET A 269 27.59 9.75 -11.30
N GLN A 270 27.60 8.86 -10.31
CA GLN A 270 28.71 8.70 -9.38
C GLN A 270 29.78 7.75 -9.92
N LEU A 271 29.39 6.67 -10.61
CA LEU A 271 30.30 5.72 -11.23
C LEU A 271 31.11 6.34 -12.37
N GLU A 272 30.46 7.18 -13.20
CA GLU A 272 31.10 7.94 -14.28
C GLU A 272 32.21 8.86 -13.74
N LYS A 273 31.90 9.70 -12.74
CA LYS A 273 32.87 10.58 -12.06
C LYS A 273 33.99 9.81 -11.35
N LEU A 274 33.70 8.63 -10.81
CA LEU A 274 34.73 7.76 -10.25
C LEU A 274 35.68 7.21 -11.32
N SER A 275 35.21 6.98 -12.55
CA SER A 275 36.05 6.58 -13.67
C SER A 275 36.96 7.73 -14.15
N GLU A 276 36.45 8.97 -14.21
CA GLU A 276 37.23 10.18 -14.51
C GLU A 276 38.34 10.42 -13.46
N ILE A 277 38.02 10.24 -12.17
CA ILE A 277 38.99 10.36 -11.07
C ILE A 277 40.08 9.28 -11.19
N ARG A 278 39.72 8.06 -11.62
CA ARG A 278 40.68 6.97 -11.88
C ARG A 278 41.58 7.25 -13.09
N SER A 279 41.08 7.83 -14.18
CA SER A 279 41.92 8.20 -15.33
C SER A 279 42.86 9.36 -15.01
N LEU A 280 42.35 10.43 -14.38
CA LEU A 280 43.16 11.58 -13.94
C LEU A 280 44.32 11.16 -13.02
N ARG A 281 44.08 10.18 -12.14
CA ARG A 281 45.11 9.56 -11.29
C ARG A 281 46.16 8.82 -12.11
N ALA A 282 45.76 8.05 -13.13
CA ALA A 282 46.69 7.32 -14.00
C ALA A 282 47.62 8.28 -14.76
N ASP A 283 47.07 9.37 -15.29
CA ASP A 283 47.83 10.41 -16.00
C ASP A 283 48.85 11.09 -15.07
N LEU A 284 48.44 11.45 -13.84
CA LEU A 284 49.33 12.01 -12.82
C LEU A 284 50.47 11.05 -12.42
N VAL A 285 50.22 9.74 -12.36
CA VAL A 285 51.29 8.73 -12.16
C VAL A 285 52.24 8.67 -13.37
N GLY A 286 51.72 8.80 -14.60
CA GLY A 286 52.54 8.91 -15.81
C GLY A 286 53.47 10.13 -15.77
N ILE A 287 52.92 11.30 -15.46
CA ILE A 287 53.66 12.56 -15.32
C ILE A 287 54.72 12.45 -14.22
N LEU A 288 54.41 11.83 -13.07
CA LEU A 288 55.37 11.64 -11.97
C LEU A 288 56.58 10.80 -12.39
N LYS A 289 56.37 9.72 -13.17
CA LYS A 289 57.46 8.88 -13.70
C LYS A 289 58.38 9.68 -14.62
N LEU A 290 57.83 10.52 -15.50
CA LEU A 290 58.61 11.40 -16.38
C LEU A 290 59.43 12.42 -15.59
N LEU A 291 58.85 13.06 -14.56
CA LEU A 291 59.54 14.03 -13.69
C LEU A 291 60.62 13.40 -12.79
N SER A 292 60.53 12.09 -12.53
CA SER A 292 61.56 11.34 -11.80
C SER A 292 62.73 10.93 -12.69
N SER A 293 62.55 10.82 -14.00
CA SER A 293 63.59 10.31 -14.91
C SER A 293 64.70 11.31 -15.26
N THR A 294 64.52 12.59 -14.92
CA THR A 294 65.46 13.68 -15.27
C THR A 294 66.72 13.75 -14.39
N GLU A 295 66.74 13.07 -13.24
CA GLU A 295 67.77 13.25 -12.21
C GLU A 295 68.68 12.02 -12.07
N GLY A 296 69.51 11.80 -13.12
CA GLY A 296 70.44 10.66 -13.24
C GLY A 296 71.89 11.06 -13.49
N GLY A 297 72.30 12.27 -13.11
CA GLY A 297 73.61 12.85 -13.47
C GLY A 297 74.79 12.37 -12.62
N ASN A 298 75.25 11.12 -12.79
CA ASN A 298 76.51 10.64 -12.22
C ASN A 298 77.47 10.14 -13.31
N LEU A 299 78.58 10.87 -13.52
CA LEU A 299 79.64 10.51 -14.45
C LEU A 299 80.68 9.61 -13.78
N THR A 300 80.68 8.31 -14.07
CA THR A 300 81.84 7.42 -13.83
C THR A 300 81.98 6.36 -14.92
N SER A 301 83.22 6.01 -15.23
CA SER A 301 83.65 4.93 -16.14
C SER A 301 83.36 5.09 -17.65
N LEU A 302 84.38 5.59 -18.38
CA LEU A 302 84.63 5.12 -19.75
C LEU A 302 85.08 3.66 -19.67
N GLY A 303 84.23 2.71 -20.07
CA GLY A 303 84.33 1.32 -19.56
C GLY A 303 83.82 0.19 -20.45
N SER A 304 84.07 0.24 -21.77
CA SER A 304 83.99 -0.90 -22.73
C SER A 304 82.62 -1.49 -23.13
N HIS A 305 82.69 -2.21 -24.25
CA HIS A 305 81.77 -3.21 -24.81
C HIS A 305 80.44 -2.77 -25.47
N ASP A 306 80.49 -2.85 -26.80
CA ASP A 306 79.47 -3.09 -27.83
C ASP A 306 78.00 -3.22 -27.39
N MET A 307 77.15 -2.40 -27.99
CA MET A 307 75.78 -2.76 -28.36
C MET A 307 75.54 -2.38 -29.82
N ASP A 308 75.75 -3.36 -30.70
CA ASP A 308 75.19 -3.36 -32.05
C ASP A 308 73.66 -3.54 -31.95
N GLY A 309 72.87 -2.84 -32.77
CA GLY A 309 71.40 -2.95 -32.69
C GLY A 309 70.57 -1.74 -33.13
N PHE A 310 70.03 -1.85 -34.35
CA PHE A 310 68.77 -1.21 -34.78
C PHE A 310 68.68 0.32 -34.80
N HIS A 311 69.16 0.89 -35.90
CA HIS A 311 68.35 1.89 -36.61
C HIS A 311 66.93 1.34 -36.86
N ASN A 312 65.88 2.12 -36.55
CA ASN A 312 64.88 2.52 -37.56
C ASN A 312 63.79 3.49 -37.03
N LYS A 313 63.37 4.39 -37.92
CA LYS A 313 62.04 5.04 -38.02
C LYS A 313 61.39 5.56 -36.72
N ILE A 314 61.66 6.82 -36.38
CA ILE A 314 60.58 7.71 -35.95
C ILE A 314 59.91 8.23 -37.23
N SER A 315 58.68 7.81 -37.48
CA SER A 315 57.87 8.41 -38.54
C SER A 315 57.29 9.74 -38.06
N ARG A 316 57.12 10.69 -38.99
CA ARG A 316 56.05 11.68 -38.84
C ARG A 316 54.71 10.93 -38.92
N ASP A 317 53.75 11.29 -38.08
CA ASP A 317 52.57 11.99 -38.57
C ASP A 317 51.71 12.59 -37.46
N HIS A 318 51.25 13.83 -37.69
CA HIS A 318 50.07 14.46 -37.10
C HIS A 318 49.80 15.79 -37.83
N GLY A 319 48.97 15.75 -38.88
CA GLY A 319 48.08 16.87 -39.20
C GLY A 319 46.81 16.78 -38.34
N MET A 320 45.89 17.76 -38.28
CA MET A 320 45.81 19.13 -38.84
C MET A 320 45.14 20.02 -37.75
N SER A 321 45.06 21.36 -37.78
CA SER A 321 44.25 22.22 -38.66
C SER A 321 44.34 23.66 -38.10
N SER A 322 44.66 24.71 -38.87
CA SER A 322 43.74 25.76 -39.42
C SER A 322 42.70 26.36 -38.43
N LYS A 323 42.42 27.68 -38.33
CA LYS A 323 42.73 28.93 -39.10
C LYS A 323 43.06 30.06 -38.08
N SER A 324 43.53 31.29 -38.39
CA SER A 324 43.29 32.26 -39.48
C SER A 324 44.54 33.12 -39.79
N HIS A 325 44.73 33.66 -41.01
CA HIS A 325 44.49 35.09 -41.39
C HIS A 325 45.04 36.12 -40.38
N GLU A 326 45.84 37.12 -40.75
CA GLU A 326 45.76 38.03 -41.92
C GLU A 326 47.12 38.76 -42.17
N GLY A 327 47.40 39.28 -43.38
CA GLY A 327 48.55 40.18 -43.64
C GLY A 327 49.19 40.09 -45.04
N ASN A 328 49.24 41.22 -45.78
CA ASN A 328 49.68 41.29 -47.19
C ASN A 328 51.16 41.66 -47.42
N ASP A 329 51.66 41.21 -48.58
CA ASP A 329 52.55 41.92 -49.55
C ASP A 329 54.01 42.34 -49.26
N LYS A 330 54.85 41.92 -50.23
CA LYS A 330 55.89 42.67 -50.99
C LYS A 330 57.34 42.82 -50.48
N VAL A 331 58.21 42.98 -51.50
CA VAL A 331 59.64 43.40 -51.52
C VAL A 331 60.66 42.34 -51.05
N GLU A 332 61.79 42.06 -51.71
CA GLU A 332 62.19 42.11 -53.14
C GLU A 332 63.45 41.22 -53.34
N HIS A 333 63.95 41.08 -54.57
CA HIS A 333 64.98 40.13 -54.98
C HIS A 333 66.41 40.38 -54.45
N SER A 334 67.09 39.30 -54.05
CA SER A 334 68.46 38.99 -54.52
C SER A 334 68.70 37.47 -54.43
N ARG A 335 68.52 36.70 -55.52
CA ARG A 335 69.33 36.61 -56.75
C ARG A 335 70.60 35.76 -56.54
N THR A 336 70.40 34.45 -56.56
CA THR A 336 71.47 33.44 -56.62
C THR A 336 72.02 33.35 -58.05
N ASP A 337 72.90 34.28 -58.43
CA ASP A 337 73.58 34.24 -59.73
C ASP A 337 74.57 33.06 -59.78
N VAL A 338 74.13 31.95 -60.38
CA VAL A 338 74.98 30.80 -60.71
C VAL A 338 75.85 31.15 -61.92
N PRO A 339 77.19 31.26 -61.78
CA PRO A 339 78.07 31.60 -62.90
C PRO A 339 78.77 30.34 -63.44
N HIS A 340 78.65 29.96 -64.71
CA HIS A 340 77.80 30.49 -65.78
C HIS A 340 77.64 29.42 -66.87
N SER A 341 76.90 29.75 -67.94
CA SER A 341 77.01 29.10 -69.25
C SER A 341 78.47 28.87 -69.66
N PHE A 342 78.88 27.60 -69.81
CA PHE A 342 80.26 27.22 -70.12
C PHE A 342 80.56 27.39 -71.63
N GLU A 343 80.70 28.66 -72.06
CA GLU A 343 80.73 29.02 -73.46
C GLU A 343 82.10 28.76 -74.12
N ALA A 344 82.29 27.52 -74.60
CA ALA A 344 83.55 26.99 -75.13
C ALA A 344 84.13 27.73 -76.37
N ALA A 345 83.45 28.76 -76.88
CA ALA A 345 83.94 29.60 -77.97
C ALA A 345 85.20 30.41 -77.58
N GLN A 346 85.27 30.92 -76.35
CA GLN A 346 86.33 31.84 -75.91
C GLN A 346 87.70 31.16 -75.78
N LEU A 347 87.72 29.85 -75.55
CA LEU A 347 88.94 29.06 -75.33
C LEU A 347 89.72 28.74 -76.64
N LYS A 348 89.12 28.94 -77.83
CA LYS A 348 89.72 28.55 -79.11
C LYS A 348 90.91 29.40 -79.59
N HIS A 349 91.14 30.57 -79.00
CA HIS A 349 92.15 31.53 -79.45
C HIS A 349 93.33 31.73 -78.47
N LEU A 350 93.37 30.97 -77.37
CA LEU A 350 94.45 31.02 -76.39
C LEU A 350 95.54 29.99 -76.73
N SER A 351 96.81 30.35 -76.51
CA SER A 351 97.92 29.37 -76.54
C SER A 351 97.78 28.35 -75.40
N LYS A 352 98.47 27.21 -75.48
CA LYS A 352 98.38 26.17 -74.43
C LYS A 352 98.78 26.72 -73.05
N GLU A 353 99.81 27.55 -73.00
CA GLU A 353 100.33 28.18 -71.80
C GLU A 353 99.35 29.21 -71.25
N ALA A 354 98.70 30.00 -72.12
CA ALA A 354 97.66 30.95 -71.72
C ALA A 354 96.37 30.24 -71.24
N LEU A 355 96.03 29.10 -71.84
CA LEU A 355 94.92 28.25 -71.41
C LEU A 355 95.17 27.66 -70.01
N VAL A 356 96.40 27.18 -69.77
CA VAL A 356 96.81 26.67 -68.46
C VAL A 356 96.85 27.78 -67.41
N SER A 357 97.33 28.99 -67.74
CA SER A 357 97.22 30.15 -66.84
C SER A 357 95.76 30.43 -66.53
N TYR A 358 94.90 30.61 -67.54
CA TYR A 358 93.47 30.90 -67.34
C TYR A 358 92.76 29.89 -66.43
N PHE A 359 92.99 28.59 -66.62
CA PHE A 359 92.42 27.58 -65.73
C PHE A 359 93.08 27.57 -64.34
N SER A 360 94.39 27.84 -64.21
CA SER A 360 95.05 27.98 -62.91
C SER A 360 94.60 29.22 -62.13
N ASP A 361 94.37 30.33 -62.82
CA ASP A 361 93.84 31.59 -62.28
C ASP A 361 92.38 31.42 -61.85
N MET A 362 91.57 30.70 -62.64
CA MET A 362 90.20 30.36 -62.29
C MET A 362 90.12 29.35 -61.13
N ILE A 363 90.98 28.33 -61.10
CA ILE A 363 91.07 27.36 -59.98
C ILE A 363 91.54 28.05 -58.71
N THR A 364 92.56 28.93 -58.76
CA THR A 364 93.01 29.67 -57.58
C THR A 364 92.01 30.73 -57.13
N LYS A 365 91.20 31.30 -58.04
CA LYS A 365 90.04 32.10 -57.67
C LYS A 365 88.97 31.25 -56.98
N MET A 366 88.49 30.18 -57.61
CA MET A 366 87.51 29.27 -56.99
C MET A 366 87.98 28.72 -55.65
N LYS A 367 89.28 28.43 -55.48
CA LYS A 367 89.84 28.04 -54.19
C LYS A 367 89.74 29.16 -53.17
N ARG A 368 90.17 30.39 -53.50
CA ARG A 368 90.04 31.56 -52.60
C ARG A 368 88.59 31.83 -52.22
N ASP A 369 87.67 31.72 -53.17
CA ASP A 369 86.24 31.92 -52.94
C ASP A 369 85.69 30.82 -51.99
N HIS A 370 86.06 29.54 -52.19
CA HIS A 370 85.69 28.44 -51.27
C HIS A 370 86.33 28.56 -49.88
N GLU A 371 87.59 28.97 -49.81
CA GLU A 371 88.35 29.11 -48.56
C GLU A 371 87.82 30.30 -47.74
N SER A 372 87.33 31.36 -48.41
CA SER A 372 86.57 32.45 -47.80
C SER A 372 85.22 31.99 -47.24
N ILE A 373 84.45 31.19 -47.98
CA ILE A 373 83.17 30.63 -47.51
C ILE A 373 83.38 29.66 -46.34
N LEU A 374 84.44 28.84 -46.39
CA LEU A 374 84.84 27.98 -45.28
C LEU A 374 85.24 28.79 -44.03
N GLN A 375 85.96 29.91 -44.20
CA GLN A 375 86.28 30.79 -43.09
C GLN A 375 85.02 31.44 -42.50
N GLU A 376 84.15 32.01 -43.33
CA GLU A 376 82.86 32.60 -42.90
C GLU A 376 82.01 31.57 -42.13
N LYS A 377 81.84 30.35 -42.65
CA LYS A 377 81.11 29.28 -41.95
C LYS A 377 81.83 28.75 -40.71
N THR A 378 83.14 28.88 -40.64
CA THR A 378 83.91 28.57 -39.43
C THR A 378 83.73 29.65 -38.35
N GLU A 379 83.67 30.93 -38.74
CA GLU A 379 83.39 32.04 -37.81
C GLU A 379 81.92 32.11 -37.40
N GLU A 380 80.96 31.73 -38.27
CA GLU A 380 79.58 31.40 -37.86
C GLU A 380 79.55 30.26 -36.83
N LEU A 381 80.26 29.16 -37.07
CA LEU A 381 80.29 28.04 -36.14
C LEU A 381 80.93 28.42 -34.80
N PHE A 382 82.01 29.22 -34.80
CA PHE A 382 82.62 29.72 -33.56
C PHE A 382 81.76 30.76 -32.84
N THR A 383 81.06 31.66 -33.55
CA THR A 383 80.13 32.63 -32.93
C THR A 383 78.89 31.93 -32.39
N LEU A 384 78.29 30.98 -33.13
CA LEU A 384 77.17 30.16 -32.64
C LEU A 384 77.58 29.27 -31.46
N LYS A 385 78.82 28.75 -31.46
CA LYS A 385 79.39 28.01 -30.32
C LYS A 385 79.66 28.93 -29.13
N ALA A 386 80.08 30.18 -29.36
CA ALA A 386 80.24 31.19 -28.32
C ALA A 386 78.88 31.68 -27.77
N GLU A 387 77.84 31.78 -28.60
CA GLU A 387 76.46 32.03 -28.16
C GLU A 387 75.89 30.83 -27.40
N PHE A 388 76.12 29.60 -27.84
CA PHE A 388 75.71 28.39 -27.13
C PHE A 388 76.42 28.27 -25.77
N LEU A 389 77.71 28.59 -25.71
CA LEU A 389 78.45 28.68 -24.44
C LEU A 389 77.94 29.84 -23.57
N ARG A 390 77.65 31.02 -24.13
CA ARG A 390 77.01 32.12 -23.40
C ARG A 390 75.60 31.79 -22.91
N LEU A 391 74.81 31.02 -23.67
CA LEU A 391 73.51 30.50 -23.25
C LEU A 391 73.67 29.48 -22.11
N ARG A 392 74.73 28.67 -22.14
CA ARG A 392 75.08 27.72 -21.08
C ARG A 392 75.57 28.44 -19.82
N GLU A 393 76.44 29.42 -19.92
CA GLU A 393 76.96 30.23 -18.79
C GLU A 393 75.89 31.16 -18.18
N ARG A 394 75.06 31.78 -19.02
CA ARG A 394 73.88 32.56 -18.61
C ARG A 394 72.77 31.67 -18.05
N GLY A 395 72.80 30.36 -18.36
CA GLY A 395 72.02 29.32 -17.70
C GLY A 395 72.64 28.78 -16.40
N SER A 396 73.97 28.84 -16.22
CA SER A 396 74.68 28.19 -15.11
C SER A 396 74.91 29.07 -13.87
N ASN A 397 74.12 30.14 -13.70
CA ASN A 397 74.06 30.93 -12.47
C ASN A 397 72.64 30.95 -11.83
N VAL A 398 71.77 29.99 -12.19
CA VAL A 398 70.40 29.88 -11.65
C VAL A 398 70.07 28.44 -11.20
N SER A 399 71.01 27.78 -10.52
CA SER A 399 70.87 26.42 -9.94
C SER A 399 69.87 26.31 -8.77
N HIS A 400 68.99 27.29 -8.59
CA HIS A 400 68.20 27.51 -7.37
C HIS A 400 66.77 28.01 -7.62
N ARG A 401 66.28 28.01 -8.88
CA ARG A 401 64.90 28.43 -9.21
C ARG A 401 64.10 27.46 -10.09
N LYS A 402 64.65 26.90 -11.18
CA LYS A 402 63.88 25.95 -12.02
C LYS A 402 63.65 24.61 -11.33
N ASP A 403 64.67 24.10 -10.64
CA ASP A 403 64.52 22.88 -9.84
C ASP A 403 63.50 23.07 -8.72
N LYS A 404 63.30 24.28 -8.17
CA LYS A 404 62.26 24.51 -7.16
C LYS A 404 60.84 24.33 -7.70
N GLU A 405 60.58 24.71 -8.94
CA GLU A 405 59.26 24.51 -9.55
C GLU A 405 59.03 23.02 -9.88
N LEU A 406 60.05 22.34 -10.42
CA LEU A 406 60.00 20.91 -10.70
C LEU A 406 59.95 20.06 -9.42
N ASP A 407 60.67 20.41 -8.35
CA ASP A 407 60.61 19.73 -7.05
C ASP A 407 59.30 20.00 -6.31
N VAL A 408 58.78 21.23 -6.38
CA VAL A 408 57.45 21.53 -5.82
C VAL A 408 56.39 20.72 -6.58
N LEU A 409 56.51 20.55 -7.90
CA LEU A 409 55.63 19.68 -8.67
C LEU A 409 55.84 18.19 -8.32
N ARG A 410 57.09 17.72 -8.23
CA ARG A 410 57.47 16.34 -7.85
C ARG A 410 57.09 15.99 -6.41
N LYS A 411 56.92 16.97 -5.52
CA LYS A 411 56.40 16.81 -4.14
C LYS A 411 54.88 16.95 -4.07
N LYS A 412 54.28 17.86 -4.86
CA LYS A 412 52.82 18.04 -4.93
C LYS A 412 52.08 16.95 -5.70
N ILE A 413 52.67 16.35 -6.74
CA ILE A 413 51.99 15.27 -7.47
C ILE A 413 51.74 14.05 -6.56
N PRO A 414 52.71 13.57 -5.74
CA PRO A 414 52.43 12.60 -4.68
C PRO A 414 51.36 13.03 -3.67
N GLU A 415 51.31 14.31 -3.30
CA GLU A 415 50.29 14.87 -2.37
C GLU A 415 48.89 14.97 -3.01
N ILE A 416 48.82 15.19 -4.32
CA ILE A 416 47.58 15.19 -5.10
C ILE A 416 47.14 13.75 -5.40
N LEU A 417 48.08 12.85 -5.69
CA LEU A 417 47.84 11.42 -5.83
C LEU A 417 47.36 10.81 -4.51
N SER A 418 47.94 11.17 -3.36
CA SER A 418 47.45 10.71 -2.07
C SER A 418 46.05 11.24 -1.79
N LYS A 419 45.72 12.49 -2.16
CA LYS A 419 44.35 13.02 -2.04
C LYS A 419 43.36 12.37 -3.01
N LEU A 420 43.79 12.00 -4.21
CA LEU A 420 42.99 11.21 -5.16
C LEU A 420 42.79 9.78 -4.63
N ASP A 421 43.81 9.18 -4.04
CA ASP A 421 43.72 7.89 -3.34
C ASP A 421 42.82 7.99 -2.10
N ASP A 422 42.88 9.07 -1.32
CA ASP A 422 41.98 9.31 -0.19
C ASP A 422 40.53 9.52 -0.66
N ILE A 423 40.30 10.17 -1.81
CA ILE A 423 38.96 10.32 -2.42
C ILE A 423 38.44 8.96 -2.93
N LEU A 424 39.29 8.17 -3.58
CA LEU A 424 38.93 6.82 -4.04
C LEU A 424 38.67 5.89 -2.85
N LEU A 425 39.54 5.88 -1.84
CA LEU A 425 39.38 5.13 -0.59
C LEU A 425 38.22 5.65 0.26
N ALA A 426 37.83 6.93 0.16
CA ALA A 426 36.61 7.43 0.80
C ALA A 426 35.37 6.90 0.10
N ASN A 427 35.34 6.88 -1.24
CA ASN A 427 34.23 6.27 -2.01
C ASN A 427 34.23 4.72 -1.98
N GLU A 428 35.33 4.09 -1.54
CA GLU A 428 35.46 2.64 -1.29
C GLU A 428 35.23 2.27 0.20
N LYS A 429 35.24 3.27 1.11
CA LYS A 429 34.82 3.17 2.52
C LYS A 429 33.37 3.57 2.74
N CYS A 430 32.81 4.44 1.90
CA CYS A 430 31.42 4.26 1.49
C CYS A 430 31.32 2.84 0.94
N PRO A 431 30.39 2.00 1.42
CA PRO A 431 30.15 0.72 0.76
C PRO A 431 29.87 0.97 -0.72
N PRO A 432 30.28 0.08 -1.64
CA PRO A 432 29.73 0.12 -2.99
C PRO A 432 28.20 0.13 -2.87
N ILE A 433 27.50 0.84 -3.76
CA ILE A 433 26.04 1.07 -3.65
C ILE A 433 25.21 -0.18 -4.02
N HIS A 434 25.79 -1.35 -3.78
CA HIS A 434 25.12 -2.59 -3.41
C HIS A 434 24.46 -2.51 -2.01
N CYS A 435 24.63 -1.40 -1.28
CA CYS A 435 24.08 -1.14 0.05
C CYS A 435 22.56 -0.83 0.04
N LYS A 436 21.78 -1.75 -0.53
CA LYS A 436 20.36 -1.96 -0.21
C LYS A 436 20.05 -3.43 0.03
N ASP A 437 20.61 -4.35 -0.77
CA ASP A 437 20.14 -5.74 -0.80
C ASP A 437 20.12 -6.44 0.56
N GLU A 438 21.15 -6.36 1.40
CA GLU A 438 21.13 -7.15 2.63
C GLU A 438 20.14 -6.60 3.69
N ASN A 439 19.97 -5.29 3.79
CA ASN A 439 18.97 -4.68 4.69
C ASN A 439 17.55 -4.71 4.11
N VAL A 440 17.39 -4.56 2.79
CA VAL A 440 16.09 -4.69 2.11
C VAL A 440 15.66 -6.15 2.07
N CYS A 441 16.56 -7.12 1.86
CA CYS A 441 16.27 -8.55 2.03
C CYS A 441 15.98 -8.88 3.48
N ASN A 442 16.67 -8.31 4.48
CA ASN A 442 16.27 -8.55 5.88
C ASN A 442 14.90 -7.95 6.22
N LEU A 443 14.53 -6.77 5.68
CA LEU A 443 13.17 -6.24 5.80
C LEU A 443 12.14 -7.07 5.02
N LYS A 444 12.47 -7.52 3.81
CA LYS A 444 11.63 -8.32 2.93
C LYS A 444 11.39 -9.71 3.51
N ASN A 445 12.45 -10.43 3.91
CA ASN A 445 12.36 -11.73 4.60
C ASN A 445 11.55 -11.60 5.90
N ARG A 446 11.69 -10.49 6.64
CA ARG A 446 10.87 -10.20 7.82
C ARG A 446 9.41 -9.89 7.47
N LEU A 447 9.16 -9.18 6.37
CA LEU A 447 7.81 -8.88 5.86
C LEU A 447 7.11 -10.12 5.29
N GLU A 448 7.83 -10.96 4.55
CA GLU A 448 7.38 -12.26 4.04
C GLU A 448 7.17 -13.27 5.18
N SER A 449 8.02 -13.25 6.22
CA SER A 449 7.80 -14.00 7.46
C SER A 449 6.54 -13.51 8.19
N LEU A 450 6.33 -12.19 8.32
CA LEU A 450 5.14 -11.62 8.94
C LEU A 450 3.86 -11.84 8.09
N LEU A 451 3.97 -11.87 6.77
CA LEU A 451 2.87 -12.21 5.86
C LEU A 451 2.53 -13.70 5.93
N SER A 452 3.54 -14.58 5.97
CA SER A 452 3.39 -16.02 6.17
C SER A 452 2.79 -16.33 7.55
N GLU A 453 3.23 -15.63 8.60
CA GLU A 453 2.63 -15.69 9.92
C GLU A 453 1.19 -15.15 9.92
N ASN A 454 0.91 -14.02 9.25
CA ASN A 454 -0.45 -13.50 9.13
C ASN A 454 -1.38 -14.47 8.37
N CYS A 455 -0.88 -15.14 7.33
CA CYS A 455 -1.62 -16.20 6.63
C CYS A 455 -1.86 -17.39 7.56
N ARG A 456 -0.84 -17.93 8.22
CA ARG A 456 -0.98 -19.03 9.19
C ARG A 456 -1.93 -18.69 10.35
N LEU A 457 -1.93 -17.45 10.84
CA LEU A 457 -2.86 -16.96 11.85
C LEU A 457 -4.29 -16.84 11.30
N ARG A 458 -4.45 -16.40 10.04
CA ARG A 458 -5.75 -16.30 9.35
C ARG A 458 -6.34 -17.68 9.05
N ASP A 459 -5.51 -18.64 8.66
CA ASP A 459 -5.87 -20.04 8.44
C ASP A 459 -6.20 -20.75 9.76
N SER A 460 -5.38 -20.52 10.81
CA SER A 460 -5.68 -20.97 12.18
C SER A 460 -7.00 -20.39 12.69
N LEU A 461 -7.26 -19.10 12.44
CA LEU A 461 -8.53 -18.45 12.77
C LEU A 461 -9.71 -19.02 11.94
N ALA A 462 -9.50 -19.39 10.68
CA ALA A 462 -10.51 -20.06 9.86
C ALA A 462 -10.81 -21.48 10.37
N ILE A 463 -9.77 -22.24 10.75
CA ILE A 463 -9.90 -23.55 11.40
C ILE A 463 -10.65 -23.40 12.72
N LYS A 464 -10.28 -22.45 13.60
CA LYS A 464 -10.98 -22.20 14.86
C LYS A 464 -12.41 -21.71 14.66
N LYS A 465 -12.69 -20.92 13.62
CA LYS A 465 -14.06 -20.52 13.24
C LYS A 465 -14.90 -21.73 12.79
N ASN A 466 -14.30 -22.68 12.09
CA ASN A 466 -14.95 -23.93 11.68
C ASN A 466 -15.14 -24.89 12.87
N GLU A 467 -14.16 -25.04 13.75
CA GLU A 467 -14.31 -25.75 15.04
C GLU A 467 -15.46 -25.16 15.86
N LEU A 468 -15.50 -23.84 16.03
CA LEU A 468 -16.55 -23.14 16.78
C LEU A 468 -17.93 -23.34 16.10
N LYS A 469 -18.01 -23.36 14.76
CA LYS A 469 -19.23 -23.70 14.03
C LYS A 469 -19.69 -25.14 14.29
N CYS A 470 -18.78 -26.12 14.29
CA CYS A 470 -19.07 -27.52 14.60
C CYS A 470 -19.42 -27.76 16.07
N LEU A 471 -18.82 -26.98 16.99
CA LEU A 471 -19.21 -26.97 18.41
C LEU A 471 -20.59 -26.33 18.57
N SER A 472 -20.90 -25.25 17.85
CA SER A 472 -22.21 -24.61 17.86
C SER A 472 -23.31 -25.54 17.35
N SER A 473 -23.09 -26.29 16.27
CA SER A 473 -24.07 -27.28 15.81
C SER A 473 -24.21 -28.42 16.83
N ARG A 474 -23.11 -28.96 17.36
CA ARG A 474 -23.15 -29.99 18.41
C ARG A 474 -23.85 -29.52 19.69
N VAL A 475 -23.79 -28.24 20.03
CA VAL A 475 -24.53 -27.64 21.16
C VAL A 475 -26.01 -27.48 20.82
N SER A 476 -26.38 -27.10 19.59
CA SER A 476 -27.77 -27.13 19.12
C SER A 476 -28.34 -28.56 19.15
N ASP A 477 -27.64 -29.55 18.58
CA ASP A 477 -28.05 -30.96 18.58
C ASP A 477 -28.23 -31.51 20.00
N ALA A 478 -27.38 -31.09 20.94
CA ALA A 478 -27.48 -31.47 22.35
C ALA A 478 -28.66 -30.77 23.04
N SER A 479 -28.90 -29.49 22.74
CA SER A 479 -30.02 -28.72 23.27
C SER A 479 -31.36 -29.25 22.77
N GLU A 480 -31.47 -29.62 21.48
CA GLU A 480 -32.65 -30.27 20.91
C GLU A 480 -32.91 -31.63 21.57
N LYS A 481 -31.87 -32.45 21.77
CA LYS A 481 -31.97 -33.72 22.50
C LYS A 481 -32.40 -33.52 23.95
N MET A 482 -31.87 -32.53 24.66
CA MET A 482 -32.30 -32.18 26.02
C MET A 482 -33.77 -31.73 26.05
N LEU A 483 -34.20 -30.89 25.11
CA LEU A 483 -35.58 -30.43 25.02
C LEU A 483 -36.54 -31.58 24.69
N LYS A 484 -36.12 -32.53 23.84
CA LYS A 484 -36.87 -33.77 23.58
C LYS A 484 -36.93 -34.67 24.81
N HIS A 485 -35.82 -34.87 25.52
CA HIS A 485 -35.81 -35.63 26.78
C HIS A 485 -36.74 -34.99 27.83
N SER A 486 -36.73 -33.66 27.98
CA SER A 486 -37.64 -32.95 28.90
C SER A 486 -39.12 -33.07 28.47
N MET A 487 -39.39 -33.06 27.17
CA MET A 487 -40.74 -33.32 26.64
C MET A 487 -41.20 -34.76 26.91
N ASP A 488 -40.30 -35.75 26.89
CA ASP A 488 -40.64 -37.15 27.16
C ASP A 488 -40.70 -37.44 28.67
N GLU A 489 -39.86 -36.79 29.48
CA GLU A 489 -39.92 -36.75 30.96
C GLU A 489 -41.26 -36.16 31.44
N THR A 490 -41.70 -35.03 30.89
CA THR A 490 -43.01 -34.43 31.20
C THR A 490 -44.21 -35.19 30.62
N LYS A 491 -44.02 -36.22 29.79
CA LYS A 491 -45.05 -37.24 29.51
C LYS A 491 -45.03 -38.33 30.56
N MET A 492 -43.85 -38.82 30.92
CA MET A 492 -43.68 -39.88 31.92
C MET A 492 -44.15 -39.44 33.31
N GLN A 493 -43.90 -38.19 33.71
CA GLN A 493 -44.43 -37.62 34.96
C GLN A 493 -45.97 -37.67 34.98
N ARG A 494 -46.65 -37.21 33.92
CA ARG A 494 -48.12 -37.31 33.82
C ARG A 494 -48.65 -38.74 33.85
N LEU A 495 -47.89 -39.72 33.36
CA LEU A 495 -48.25 -41.13 33.50
C LEU A 495 -48.12 -41.61 34.96
N VAL A 496 -47.08 -41.16 35.68
CA VAL A 496 -46.92 -41.42 37.13
C VAL A 496 -48.04 -40.75 37.93
N ASP A 497 -48.35 -39.48 37.64
CA ASP A 497 -49.42 -38.73 38.32
C ASP A 497 -50.78 -39.41 38.12
N ASN A 498 -51.10 -39.84 36.89
CA ASN A 498 -52.32 -40.60 36.59
C ASN A 498 -52.35 -41.97 37.27
N LEU A 499 -51.22 -42.67 37.37
CA LEU A 499 -51.14 -43.96 38.07
C LEU A 499 -51.31 -43.79 39.58
N ASN A 500 -50.79 -42.70 40.17
CA ASN A 500 -51.01 -42.39 41.58
C ASN A 500 -52.49 -42.16 41.89
N LEU A 501 -53.22 -41.41 41.05
CA LEU A 501 -54.67 -41.23 41.17
C LEU A 501 -55.43 -42.58 41.13
N ILE A 502 -55.05 -43.48 40.22
CA ILE A 502 -55.65 -44.83 40.14
C ILE A 502 -55.34 -45.66 41.41
N VAL A 503 -54.16 -45.51 42.00
CA VAL A 503 -53.78 -46.18 43.25
C VAL A 503 -54.56 -45.60 44.45
N GLU A 504 -54.80 -44.28 44.48
CA GLU A 504 -55.64 -43.63 45.48
C GLU A 504 -57.10 -44.11 45.37
N ASP A 505 -57.69 -44.15 44.17
CA ASP A 505 -59.03 -44.68 43.91
C ASP A 505 -59.18 -46.15 44.36
N VAL A 506 -58.21 -47.01 44.05
CA VAL A 506 -58.19 -48.42 44.49
C VAL A 506 -58.04 -48.54 46.02
N GLY A 507 -57.27 -47.64 46.65
CA GLY A 507 -57.15 -47.55 48.10
C GLY A 507 -58.47 -47.16 48.78
N ILE A 508 -59.21 -46.22 48.19
CA ILE A 508 -60.56 -45.81 48.61
C ILE A 508 -61.54 -46.97 48.43
N GLU A 509 -61.56 -47.64 47.27
CA GLU A 509 -62.42 -48.81 47.04
C GLU A 509 -62.14 -49.94 48.03
N SER A 510 -60.86 -50.23 48.33
CA SER A 510 -60.48 -51.23 49.32
C SER A 510 -60.94 -50.86 50.73
N SER A 511 -60.84 -49.58 51.11
CA SER A 511 -61.29 -49.08 52.41
C SER A 511 -62.81 -49.20 52.57
N ILE A 512 -63.57 -48.87 51.52
CA ILE A 512 -65.02 -49.07 51.46
C ILE A 512 -65.36 -50.56 51.58
N ARG A 513 -64.65 -51.44 50.86
CA ARG A 513 -64.85 -52.89 50.88
C ARG A 513 -64.62 -53.48 52.27
N GLU A 514 -63.59 -53.02 52.98
CA GLU A 514 -63.29 -53.45 54.34
C GLU A 514 -64.39 -53.05 55.33
N GLU A 515 -64.88 -51.80 55.27
CA GLU A 515 -65.90 -51.33 56.22
C GLU A 515 -67.28 -51.98 55.98
N VAL A 516 -67.64 -52.26 54.72
CA VAL A 516 -68.81 -53.11 54.38
C VAL A 516 -68.69 -54.50 55.02
N TYR A 517 -67.48 -55.09 55.03
CA TYR A 517 -67.24 -56.38 55.67
C TYR A 517 -67.36 -56.30 57.20
N LYS A 518 -66.91 -55.20 57.83
CA LYS A 518 -67.11 -54.94 59.26
C LYS A 518 -68.59 -54.78 59.64
N CYS A 519 -69.41 -54.18 58.77
CA CYS A 519 -70.86 -54.12 58.95
C CYS A 519 -71.48 -55.52 58.93
N PHE A 520 -71.20 -56.33 57.90
CA PHE A 520 -71.76 -57.68 57.77
C PHE A 520 -71.46 -58.59 58.97
N MET A 521 -70.22 -58.55 59.48
CA MET A 521 -69.82 -59.31 60.67
C MET A 521 -70.53 -58.87 61.96
N ARG A 522 -70.96 -57.60 62.05
CA ARG A 522 -71.68 -57.07 63.22
C ARG A 522 -73.10 -57.63 63.30
N ASP A 523 -73.82 -57.59 62.19
CA ASP A 523 -75.21 -58.05 62.08
C ASP A 523 -75.31 -59.57 62.31
N HIS A 524 -74.32 -60.33 61.82
CA HIS A 524 -74.30 -61.79 61.96
C HIS A 524 -74.14 -62.27 63.42
N MET A 525 -73.52 -61.48 64.31
CA MET A 525 -73.46 -61.80 65.75
C MET A 525 -74.83 -61.60 66.44
N GLN A 526 -75.57 -60.57 66.05
CA GLN A 526 -76.88 -60.25 66.62
C GLN A 526 -77.95 -61.32 66.30
N LEU A 527 -77.77 -62.04 65.19
CA LEU A 527 -78.60 -63.19 64.78
C LEU A 527 -78.31 -64.48 65.58
N HIS A 528 -77.13 -64.62 66.20
CA HIS A 528 -76.82 -65.82 66.99
C HIS A 528 -77.49 -65.78 68.38
N LEU A 529 -77.44 -64.62 69.04
CA LEU A 529 -77.95 -64.41 70.41
C LEU A 529 -79.47 -64.62 70.51
N SER A 530 -80.21 -64.42 69.41
CA SER A 530 -81.67 -64.60 69.35
C SER A 530 -82.11 -66.06 69.19
N LYS A 531 -81.21 -66.97 68.77
CA LYS A 531 -81.53 -68.41 68.60
C LYS A 531 -81.41 -69.20 69.90
N GLU A 532 -80.40 -68.90 70.71
CA GLU A 532 -80.08 -69.61 71.96
C GLU A 532 -81.19 -69.50 73.03
N ILE A 533 -82.00 -68.44 72.96
CA ILE A 533 -83.16 -68.19 73.82
C ILE A 533 -84.34 -69.16 73.53
N TYR A 534 -84.38 -69.78 72.35
CA TYR A 534 -85.51 -70.63 71.93
C TYR A 534 -85.37 -72.08 72.39
N ASP A 535 -84.18 -72.67 72.24
CA ASP A 535 -83.93 -74.10 72.51
C ASP A 535 -83.98 -74.48 74.00
N THR A 536 -83.90 -73.51 74.90
CA THR A 536 -84.00 -73.72 76.36
C THR A 536 -85.43 -73.97 76.85
N MET A 537 -86.46 -73.58 76.11
CA MET A 537 -87.87 -73.73 76.53
C MET A 537 -88.47 -75.12 76.28
N SER A 538 -87.73 -76.05 75.64
CA SER A 538 -88.33 -77.21 74.95
C SER A 538 -88.01 -78.59 75.55
N ARG A 539 -87.73 -78.73 76.86
CA ARG A 539 -87.06 -79.95 77.40
C ARG A 539 -87.57 -80.53 78.76
N GLU A 540 -88.88 -80.57 79.04
CA GLU A 540 -89.37 -80.75 80.44
C GLU A 540 -90.61 -81.70 80.72
N ALA A 541 -90.83 -82.89 80.07
CA ALA A 541 -91.97 -83.84 80.43
C ALA A 541 -91.97 -85.35 79.92
N GLY A 542 -92.46 -86.37 80.71
CA GLY A 542 -93.10 -87.71 80.29
C GLY A 542 -92.68 -89.13 80.89
N VAL A 543 -93.58 -90.13 81.26
CA VAL A 543 -93.33 -91.48 82.00
C VAL A 543 -94.45 -92.70 81.98
N GLU A 544 -94.12 -94.06 82.11
CA GLU A 544 -94.73 -95.45 82.63
C GLU A 544 -95.98 -96.42 82.17
N ALA A 545 -95.96 -97.83 82.38
CA ALA A 545 -97.10 -98.94 82.38
C ALA A 545 -96.79 -100.55 82.53
N GLU A 546 -97.73 -101.55 82.87
CA GLU A 546 -97.61 -103.13 82.90
C GLU A 546 -98.92 -104.11 83.07
N SER A 547 -98.92 -105.53 83.02
CA SER A 547 -99.94 -106.64 83.53
C SER A 547 -99.93 -108.21 83.06
N THR A 548 -100.71 -109.23 83.65
CA THR A 548 -100.72 -110.81 83.53
C THR A 548 -102.06 -111.65 83.92
N CYS A 549 -102.42 -113.02 83.96
CA CYS A 549 -102.11 -114.48 83.50
C CYS A 549 -103.15 -115.70 83.96
N ILE A 550 -103.10 -117.05 83.52
CA ILE A 550 -103.55 -118.44 84.13
C ILE A 550 -104.48 -119.60 83.41
N VAL A 551 -104.70 -120.90 83.93
CA VAL A 551 -105.10 -122.28 83.25
C VAL A 551 -105.83 -123.50 84.07
N GLU A 552 -106.59 -124.55 83.52
CA GLU A 552 -107.00 -125.96 84.09
C GLU A 552 -107.71 -127.11 83.16
N MET A 553 -107.93 -128.44 83.54
CA MET A 553 -108.44 -129.64 82.68
C MET A 553 -108.97 -131.00 83.37
N GLU A 554 -109.84 -131.90 82.73
CA GLU A 554 -109.78 -133.44 82.61
C GLU A 554 -111.08 -134.25 82.16
N ASP A 555 -110.98 -135.35 81.36
CA ASP A 555 -111.65 -136.72 81.47
C ASP A 555 -111.33 -137.70 80.26
N SER A 556 -111.47 -139.03 80.44
CA SER A 556 -110.58 -140.07 79.85
C SER A 556 -110.98 -140.79 78.52
N ASP A 557 -112.26 -141.00 78.14
CA ASP A 557 -112.55 -141.68 76.83
C ASP A 557 -112.42 -140.73 75.62
N CYS A 558 -112.41 -139.43 75.86
CA CYS A 558 -111.88 -138.47 74.89
C CYS A 558 -110.38 -138.70 74.66
N GLU A 559 -109.60 -139.23 75.63
CA GLU A 559 -108.14 -139.32 75.52
C GLU A 559 -107.69 -140.12 74.30
N SER A 560 -108.37 -141.14 73.79
CA SER A 560 -107.83 -141.86 72.61
C SER A 560 -107.92 -141.03 71.32
N LEU A 561 -108.94 -140.17 71.18
CA LEU A 561 -109.06 -139.24 70.05
C LEU A 561 -108.23 -137.97 70.30
N ILE A 562 -108.34 -137.41 71.50
CA ILE A 562 -107.50 -136.31 71.97
C ILE A 562 -106.02 -136.69 71.90
N MET A 563 -105.58 -137.93 72.13
CA MET A 563 -104.18 -138.32 72.02
C MET A 563 -103.71 -138.36 70.57
N GLN A 564 -104.58 -138.73 69.62
CA GLN A 564 -104.25 -138.66 68.19
C GLN A 564 -104.26 -137.21 67.68
N GLU A 565 -105.20 -136.38 68.11
CA GLU A 565 -105.20 -134.93 67.85
C GLU A 565 -104.05 -134.21 68.57
N MET A 566 -103.69 -134.60 69.78
CA MET A 566 -102.54 -134.09 70.53
C MET A 566 -101.24 -134.53 69.88
N TYR A 567 -101.11 -135.74 69.35
CA TYR A 567 -99.93 -136.07 68.54
C TYR A 567 -99.88 -135.19 67.27
N ALA A 568 -101.02 -134.95 66.60
CA ALA A 568 -101.06 -134.04 65.45
C ALA A 568 -100.70 -132.58 65.82
N VAL A 569 -101.21 -132.07 66.95
CA VAL A 569 -100.91 -130.73 67.49
C VAL A 569 -99.47 -130.65 67.98
N ILE A 570 -98.99 -131.59 68.79
CA ILE A 570 -97.61 -131.64 69.30
C ILE A 570 -96.61 -131.72 68.15
N TYR A 571 -96.84 -132.55 67.13
CA TYR A 571 -95.96 -132.58 65.97
C TYR A 571 -96.09 -131.31 65.09
N GLY A 572 -97.28 -130.72 64.97
CA GLY A 572 -97.48 -129.44 64.28
C GLY A 572 -96.77 -128.26 64.97
N GLU A 573 -97.02 -128.08 66.26
CA GLU A 573 -96.41 -127.08 67.16
C GLU A 573 -94.90 -127.26 67.21
N ALA A 574 -94.40 -128.51 67.28
CA ALA A 574 -92.96 -128.81 67.23
C ALA A 574 -92.36 -128.45 65.86
N ILE A 575 -93.04 -128.72 64.74
CA ILE A 575 -92.57 -128.33 63.40
C ILE A 575 -92.55 -126.80 63.26
N VAL A 576 -93.58 -126.09 63.71
CA VAL A 576 -93.63 -124.62 63.67
C VAL A 576 -92.56 -124.00 64.58
N THR A 577 -92.35 -124.56 65.77
CA THR A 577 -91.28 -124.14 66.70
C THR A 577 -89.90 -124.39 66.11
N LEU A 578 -89.68 -125.55 65.47
CA LEU A 578 -88.43 -125.88 64.78
C LEU A 578 -88.20 -124.94 63.58
N GLU A 579 -89.23 -124.65 62.79
CA GLU A 579 -89.13 -123.73 61.65
C GLU A 579 -88.83 -122.30 62.09
N LYS A 580 -89.42 -121.83 63.21
CA LYS A 580 -89.07 -120.55 63.84
C LYS A 580 -87.62 -120.53 64.31
N SER A 581 -87.19 -121.55 65.03
CA SER A 581 -85.81 -121.67 65.53
C SER A 581 -84.78 -121.72 64.38
N ILE A 582 -85.09 -122.42 63.28
CA ILE A 582 -84.26 -122.44 62.07
C ILE A 582 -84.17 -121.05 61.43
N LYS A 583 -85.28 -120.29 61.37
CA LYS A 583 -85.28 -118.91 60.84
C LYS A 583 -84.49 -117.94 61.72
N GLU A 584 -84.58 -118.08 63.04
CA GLU A 584 -83.79 -117.28 64.00
C GLU A 584 -82.29 -117.61 63.88
N LEU A 585 -81.90 -118.89 63.91
CA LEU A 585 -80.52 -119.34 63.69
C LEU A 585 -79.95 -118.91 62.32
N TYR A 586 -80.76 -118.93 61.26
CA TYR A 586 -80.32 -118.48 59.93
C TYR A 586 -80.16 -116.95 59.88
N GLY A 587 -80.99 -116.20 60.60
CA GLY A 587 -80.86 -114.75 60.77
C GLY A 587 -79.64 -114.35 61.60
N GLU A 588 -79.32 -115.11 62.66
CA GLU A 588 -78.09 -114.94 63.44
C GLU A 588 -76.85 -115.29 62.62
N TYR A 589 -76.86 -116.43 61.90
CA TYR A 589 -75.78 -116.82 60.99
C TYR A 589 -75.51 -115.76 59.91
N LEU A 590 -76.55 -115.13 59.34
CA LEU A 590 -76.38 -114.04 58.38
C LEU A 590 -75.73 -112.81 59.01
N LYS A 591 -76.16 -112.41 60.22
CA LYS A 591 -75.54 -111.29 60.96
C LYS A 591 -74.09 -111.57 61.32
N GLU A 592 -73.80 -112.75 61.86
CA GLU A 592 -72.44 -113.25 62.20
C GLU A 592 -71.53 -113.26 60.95
N ARG A 593 -72.07 -113.66 59.79
CA ARG A 593 -71.34 -113.63 58.52
C ARG A 593 -71.07 -112.19 58.06
N GLU A 594 -72.03 -111.29 58.21
CA GLU A 594 -71.93 -109.90 57.75
C GLU A 594 -70.98 -109.06 58.64
N THR A 595 -71.04 -109.24 59.97
CA THR A 595 -70.07 -108.66 60.91
C THR A 595 -68.66 -109.21 60.67
N ARG A 596 -68.51 -110.53 60.44
CA ARG A 596 -67.22 -111.15 60.08
C ARG A 596 -66.65 -110.55 58.79
N ILE A 597 -67.46 -110.32 57.76
CA ILE A 597 -67.01 -109.67 56.51
C ILE A 597 -66.58 -108.22 56.78
N SER A 598 -67.36 -107.46 57.55
CA SER A 598 -67.01 -106.08 57.91
C SER A 598 -65.70 -105.99 58.70
N LEU A 599 -65.49 -106.90 59.66
CA LEU A 599 -64.25 -106.96 60.45
C LEU A 599 -63.05 -107.42 59.60
N GLN A 600 -63.24 -108.35 58.68
CA GLN A 600 -62.19 -108.78 57.76
C GLN A 600 -61.80 -107.66 56.78
N LEU A 601 -62.76 -106.90 56.26
CA LEU A 601 -62.50 -105.72 55.42
C LEU A 601 -61.75 -104.64 56.20
N GLN A 602 -62.17 -104.33 57.43
CA GLN A 602 -61.46 -103.37 58.29
C GLN A 602 -60.05 -103.83 58.66
N ALA A 603 -59.84 -105.14 58.85
CA ALA A 603 -58.52 -105.70 59.10
C ALA A 603 -57.58 -105.50 57.90
N SER A 604 -57.99 -105.90 56.69
CA SER A 604 -57.17 -105.72 55.48
C SER A 604 -56.99 -104.25 55.10
N GLN A 605 -57.96 -103.37 55.38
CA GLN A 605 -57.74 -101.93 55.18
C GLN A 605 -56.65 -101.40 56.12
N ARG A 606 -56.70 -101.75 57.41
CA ARG A 606 -55.68 -101.34 58.39
C ARG A 606 -54.30 -101.96 58.11
N GLU A 607 -54.28 -103.18 57.57
CA GLU A 607 -53.05 -103.85 57.11
C GLU A 607 -52.41 -103.08 55.96
N ASN A 608 -53.20 -102.68 54.95
CA ASN A 608 -52.73 -101.82 53.85
C ASN A 608 -52.22 -100.46 54.37
N GLU A 609 -52.94 -99.81 55.27
CA GLU A 609 -52.54 -98.55 55.92
C GLU A 609 -51.18 -98.69 56.63
N PHE A 610 -50.96 -99.78 57.38
CA PHE A 610 -49.66 -100.06 58.01
C PHE A 610 -48.53 -100.38 57.02
N THR A 611 -48.81 -101.07 55.89
CA THR A 611 -47.78 -101.28 54.86
C THR A 611 -47.35 -99.97 54.21
N LEU A 612 -48.29 -99.05 53.97
CA LEU A 612 -48.00 -97.74 53.38
C LEU A 612 -47.23 -96.85 54.35
N GLU A 613 -47.59 -96.82 55.65
CA GLU A 613 -46.78 -96.14 56.69
C GLU A 613 -45.37 -96.74 56.77
N ALA A 614 -45.22 -98.06 56.65
CA ALA A 614 -43.92 -98.73 56.69
C ALA A 614 -43.03 -98.34 55.50
N ASP A 615 -43.58 -98.31 54.28
CA ASP A 615 -42.86 -97.92 53.07
C ASP A 615 -42.48 -96.43 53.07
N GLU A 616 -43.39 -95.53 53.48
CA GLU A 616 -43.06 -94.11 53.68
C GLU A 616 -41.95 -93.93 54.73
N LYS A 617 -41.99 -94.69 55.82
CA LYS A 617 -40.99 -94.69 56.90
C LYS A 617 -39.65 -95.32 56.51
N ILE A 618 -39.61 -96.14 55.46
CA ILE A 618 -38.36 -96.59 54.82
C ILE A 618 -37.83 -95.47 53.93
N LYS A 619 -38.65 -94.95 53.03
CA LYS A 619 -38.27 -93.88 52.10
C LYS A 619 -37.75 -92.62 52.82
N LEU A 620 -38.44 -92.18 53.87
CA LEU A 620 -38.02 -91.04 54.70
C LEU A 620 -36.67 -91.29 55.41
N LYS A 621 -36.30 -92.54 55.73
CA LYS A 621 -34.96 -92.85 56.26
C LYS A 621 -33.88 -92.76 55.19
N GLU A 622 -34.16 -93.22 53.97
CA GLU A 622 -33.24 -93.11 52.84
C GLU A 622 -32.99 -91.63 52.49
N GLU A 623 -34.06 -90.82 52.45
CA GLU A 623 -33.98 -89.36 52.29
C GLU A 623 -33.20 -88.71 53.44
N LEU A 624 -33.37 -89.14 54.71
CA LEU A 624 -32.58 -88.65 55.85
C LEU A 624 -31.09 -88.99 55.73
N VAL A 625 -30.74 -90.18 55.26
CA VAL A 625 -29.34 -90.59 55.03
C VAL A 625 -28.71 -89.79 53.89
N ALA A 626 -29.44 -89.56 52.80
CA ALA A 626 -29.00 -88.70 51.71
C ALA A 626 -28.80 -87.23 52.16
N LEU A 627 -29.76 -86.68 52.93
CA LEU A 627 -29.70 -85.33 53.48
C LEU A 627 -28.52 -85.18 54.45
N LYS A 628 -28.30 -86.16 55.34
CA LYS A 628 -27.13 -86.17 56.23
C LYS A 628 -25.82 -86.15 55.45
N LYS A 629 -25.67 -87.01 54.43
CA LYS A 629 -24.46 -87.02 53.60
C LYS A 629 -24.24 -85.67 52.89
N SER A 630 -25.30 -84.98 52.49
CA SER A 630 -25.22 -83.63 51.93
C SER A 630 -24.90 -82.55 52.98
N LEU A 631 -25.18 -82.79 54.26
CA LEU A 631 -24.80 -81.90 55.36
C LEU A 631 -23.33 -82.09 55.71
N ASP A 632 -22.88 -83.33 55.93
CA ASP A 632 -21.48 -83.68 56.22
C ASP A 632 -20.52 -83.11 55.13
N GLU A 633 -20.95 -83.14 53.86
CA GLU A 633 -20.22 -82.57 52.71
C GLU A 633 -20.23 -81.02 52.68
N LYS A 634 -21.33 -80.38 53.10
CA LYS A 634 -21.40 -78.91 53.25
C LYS A 634 -20.56 -78.41 54.41
N ASP A 635 -20.54 -79.13 55.54
CA ASP A 635 -19.72 -78.78 56.70
C ASP A 635 -18.22 -78.89 56.37
N ARG A 636 -17.82 -79.87 55.55
CA ARG A 636 -16.45 -79.91 54.99
C ARG A 636 -16.16 -78.68 54.13
N MET A 637 -17.02 -78.34 53.17
CA MET A 637 -16.85 -77.14 52.34
C MET A 637 -16.78 -75.85 53.18
N ALA A 638 -17.61 -75.72 54.22
CA ALA A 638 -17.59 -74.57 55.12
C ALA A 638 -16.28 -74.49 55.93
N SER A 639 -15.73 -75.64 56.35
CA SER A 639 -14.41 -75.73 56.99
C SER A 639 -13.30 -75.31 56.00
N ASP A 640 -13.28 -75.87 54.80
CA ASP A 640 -12.29 -75.56 53.76
C ASP A 640 -12.30 -74.06 53.42
N ILE A 641 -13.48 -73.48 53.18
CA ILE A 641 -13.67 -72.03 52.95
C ILE A 641 -13.17 -71.21 54.14
N SER A 642 -13.43 -71.63 55.38
CA SER A 642 -12.94 -70.93 56.57
C SER A 642 -11.41 -70.93 56.66
N THR A 643 -10.74 -72.03 56.28
CA THR A 643 -9.26 -72.08 56.25
C THR A 643 -8.66 -71.31 55.07
N ALA A 644 -9.38 -71.16 53.96
CA ALA A 644 -8.98 -70.31 52.83
C ALA A 644 -9.10 -68.82 53.21
N LEU A 645 -10.23 -68.41 53.80
CA LEU A 645 -10.47 -67.05 54.27
C LEU A 645 -9.44 -66.61 55.32
N ALA A 646 -9.04 -67.51 56.23
CA ALA A 646 -7.97 -67.24 57.19
C ALA A 646 -6.64 -66.92 56.49
N LYS A 647 -6.25 -67.69 55.46
CA LYS A 647 -5.02 -67.47 54.70
C LYS A 647 -5.04 -66.18 53.88
N GLU A 648 -6.18 -65.83 53.26
CA GLU A 648 -6.30 -64.54 52.58
C GLU A 648 -6.21 -63.37 53.57
N ARG A 649 -6.79 -63.51 54.76
CA ARG A 649 -6.65 -62.50 55.82
C ARG A 649 -5.19 -62.32 56.25
N ASP A 650 -4.47 -63.41 56.52
CA ASP A 650 -3.06 -63.34 56.90
C ASP A 650 -2.19 -62.67 55.80
N GLN A 651 -2.52 -62.91 54.53
CA GLN A 651 -1.89 -62.21 53.39
C GLN A 651 -2.29 -60.74 53.30
N PHE A 652 -3.55 -60.40 53.54
CA PHE A 652 -4.03 -59.01 53.55
C PHE A 652 -3.40 -58.18 54.67
N ASP A 653 -3.26 -58.76 55.87
CA ASP A 653 -2.61 -58.11 57.01
C ASP A 653 -1.09 -57.91 56.74
N LEU A 654 -0.43 -58.86 56.04
CA LEU A 654 0.96 -58.71 55.58
C LEU A 654 1.13 -57.61 54.51
N VAL A 655 0.28 -57.59 53.48
CA VAL A 655 0.29 -56.56 52.44
C VAL A 655 -0.03 -55.17 53.03
N SER A 656 -0.90 -55.11 54.04
CA SER A 656 -1.21 -53.87 54.76
C SER A 656 0.00 -53.33 55.53
N LEU A 657 0.81 -54.21 56.14
CA LEU A 657 2.08 -53.82 56.77
C LEU A 657 3.10 -53.27 55.75
N GLU A 658 3.24 -53.93 54.59
CA GLU A 658 4.14 -53.47 53.52
C GLU A 658 3.68 -52.12 52.93
N LEU A 659 2.37 -51.94 52.70
CA LEU A 659 1.79 -50.68 52.21
C LEU A 659 2.03 -49.53 53.22
N ASN A 660 1.90 -49.79 54.52
CA ASN A 660 2.21 -48.80 55.55
C ASN A 660 3.70 -48.42 55.56
N PHE A 661 4.62 -49.39 55.46
CA PHE A 661 6.07 -49.13 55.36
C PHE A 661 6.43 -48.32 54.09
N LEU A 662 5.82 -48.65 52.95
CA LEU A 662 5.99 -47.87 51.71
C LEU A 662 5.42 -46.46 51.85
N ARG A 663 4.28 -46.29 52.53
CA ARG A 663 3.68 -44.97 52.82
C ARG A 663 4.60 -44.11 53.69
N GLU A 664 5.26 -44.69 54.69
CA GLU A 664 6.25 -43.97 55.52
C GLU A 664 7.51 -43.58 54.72
N GLN A 665 7.95 -44.41 53.76
CA GLN A 665 9.02 -43.99 52.85
C GLN A 665 8.57 -42.86 51.91
N VAL A 666 7.35 -42.89 51.39
CA VAL A 666 6.80 -41.82 50.53
C VAL A 666 6.67 -40.51 51.30
N THR A 667 6.14 -40.50 52.52
CA THR A 667 6.06 -39.25 53.31
C THR A 667 7.45 -38.70 53.67
N LYS A 668 8.43 -39.57 53.91
CA LYS A 668 9.84 -39.17 54.13
C LYS A 668 10.49 -38.61 52.87
N GLN A 669 10.23 -39.17 51.68
CA GLN A 669 10.71 -38.60 50.42
C GLN A 669 10.02 -37.26 50.12
N GLN A 670 8.71 -37.15 50.39
CA GLN A 670 7.94 -35.93 50.19
C GLN A 670 8.38 -34.79 51.11
N SER A 671 8.77 -35.07 52.36
CA SER A 671 9.34 -34.05 53.24
C SER A 671 10.70 -33.54 52.73
N LEU A 672 11.58 -34.43 52.28
CA LEU A 672 12.86 -34.06 51.65
C LEU A 672 12.68 -33.28 50.33
N ALA A 673 11.65 -33.61 49.53
CA ALA A 673 11.28 -32.83 48.36
C ALA A 673 10.87 -31.40 48.75
N SER A 674 9.96 -31.25 49.71
CA SER A 674 9.51 -29.93 50.17
C SER A 674 10.63 -29.09 50.81
N GLU A 675 11.59 -29.72 51.50
CA GLU A 675 12.77 -29.03 52.04
C GLU A 675 13.69 -28.53 50.90
N ASN A 676 13.79 -29.29 49.81
CA ASN A 676 14.56 -28.91 48.62
C ASN A 676 13.84 -27.85 47.78
N ASP A 677 12.50 -27.87 47.69
CA ASP A 677 11.72 -26.82 47.04
C ASP A 677 11.88 -25.47 47.77
N VAL A 678 11.83 -25.46 49.10
CA VAL A 678 12.08 -24.26 49.91
C VAL A 678 13.52 -23.72 49.72
N LYS A 679 14.52 -24.60 49.64
CA LYS A 679 15.91 -24.21 49.31
C LYS A 679 16.03 -23.67 47.88
N LEU A 680 15.36 -24.30 46.93
CA LEU A 680 15.35 -23.90 45.52
C LEU A 680 14.70 -22.53 45.36
N ASP A 681 13.59 -22.25 46.05
CA ASP A 681 12.92 -20.95 46.01
C ASP A 681 13.71 -19.85 46.72
N LEU A 682 14.44 -20.17 47.80
CA LEU A 682 15.42 -19.26 48.39
C LEU A 682 16.55 -18.91 47.40
N VAL A 683 17.09 -19.91 46.68
CA VAL A 683 18.13 -19.70 45.66
C VAL A 683 17.58 -18.94 44.44
N LYS A 684 16.34 -19.19 44.00
CA LYS A 684 15.66 -18.38 42.97
C LYS A 684 15.52 -16.92 43.43
N GLY A 685 15.14 -16.68 44.68
CA GLY A 685 15.03 -15.33 45.25
C GLY A 685 16.38 -14.60 45.26
N GLN A 686 17.45 -15.28 45.68
CA GLN A 686 18.81 -14.74 45.63
C GLN A 686 19.30 -14.47 44.20
N LEU A 687 18.98 -15.37 43.26
CA LEU A 687 19.32 -15.20 41.85
C LEU A 687 18.57 -14.02 41.22
N LEU A 688 17.27 -13.87 41.50
CA LEU A 688 16.46 -12.75 41.02
C LEU A 688 16.94 -11.41 41.58
N GLN A 689 17.30 -11.36 42.87
CA GLN A 689 17.90 -10.17 43.49
C GLN A 689 19.21 -9.78 42.80
N ALA A 690 20.12 -10.75 42.58
CA ALA A 690 21.37 -10.51 41.86
C ALA A 690 21.14 -10.12 40.39
N LEU A 691 20.10 -10.63 39.75
CA LEU A 691 19.74 -10.27 38.36
C LEU A 691 19.22 -8.82 38.29
N ILE A 692 18.39 -8.40 39.25
CA ILE A 692 17.94 -7.00 39.39
C ILE A 692 19.13 -6.05 39.63
N GLU A 693 20.09 -6.45 40.47
CA GLU A 693 21.31 -5.67 40.70
C GLU A 693 22.20 -5.58 39.45
N ILE A 694 22.37 -6.68 38.72
CA ILE A 694 23.10 -6.70 37.42
C ILE A 694 22.38 -5.86 36.37
N GLU A 695 21.04 -5.88 36.33
CA GLU A 695 20.26 -5.09 35.38
C GLU A 695 20.31 -3.59 35.71
N ALA A 696 20.28 -3.23 37.00
CA ALA A 696 20.52 -1.86 37.45
C ALA A 696 21.93 -1.35 37.07
N PHE A 697 22.99 -2.13 37.32
CA PHE A 697 24.35 -1.77 36.89
C PHE A 697 24.48 -1.73 35.36
N ARG A 698 23.76 -2.58 34.63
CA ARG A 698 23.74 -2.61 33.16
C ARG A 698 23.05 -1.38 32.59
N ASP A 699 21.93 -0.94 33.17
CA ASP A 699 21.21 0.26 32.73
C ASP A 699 21.95 1.55 33.16
N GLU A 700 22.61 1.59 34.32
CA GLU A 700 23.52 2.68 34.67
C GLU A 700 24.72 2.73 33.70
N ALA A 701 25.38 1.59 33.42
CA ALA A 701 26.47 1.52 32.46
C ALA A 701 26.01 1.91 31.04
N LYS A 702 24.81 1.49 30.63
CA LYS A 702 24.21 1.88 29.35
C LYS A 702 23.91 3.37 29.31
N GLN A 703 23.31 3.95 30.36
CA GLN A 703 23.10 5.40 30.45
C GLN A 703 24.44 6.15 30.34
N LYS A 704 25.50 5.68 31.01
CA LYS A 704 26.84 6.29 30.91
C LYS A 704 27.47 6.12 29.53
N VAL A 705 27.21 5.02 28.83
CA VAL A 705 27.64 4.81 27.44
C VAL A 705 26.85 5.70 26.47
N ASP A 706 25.55 5.87 26.67
CA ASP A 706 24.70 6.72 25.84
C ASP A 706 25.01 8.22 26.07
N GLU A 707 25.21 8.65 27.33
CA GLU A 707 25.76 9.97 27.68
C GLU A 707 27.13 10.22 27.04
N LEU A 708 28.04 9.23 27.08
CA LEU A 708 29.38 9.33 26.49
C LEU A 708 29.32 9.34 24.95
N ASN A 709 28.44 8.56 24.34
CA ASN A 709 28.24 8.52 22.90
C ASN A 709 27.68 9.84 22.39
N GLU A 710 26.69 10.41 23.07
CA GLU A 710 26.13 11.73 22.74
C GLU A 710 27.18 12.84 22.95
N ALA A 711 27.91 12.86 24.07
CA ALA A 711 29.00 13.81 24.28
C ALA A 711 30.13 13.67 23.22
N ASN A 712 30.41 12.46 22.76
CA ASN A 712 31.39 12.20 21.69
C ASN A 712 30.84 12.57 20.30
N HIS A 713 29.54 12.39 20.05
CA HIS A 713 28.86 12.85 18.85
C HIS A 713 28.85 14.39 18.77
N GLN A 714 28.45 15.07 19.84
CA GLN A 714 28.54 16.52 19.99
C GLN A 714 29.98 17.02 19.84
N ARG A 715 30.97 16.33 20.41
CA ARG A 715 32.40 16.66 20.22
C ARG A 715 32.84 16.50 18.76
N ARG A 716 32.42 15.45 18.06
CA ARG A 716 32.70 15.25 16.62
C ARG A 716 32.02 16.32 15.76
N MET A 717 30.77 16.66 16.05
CA MET A 717 30.04 17.74 15.40
C MET A 717 30.73 19.10 15.63
N ALA A 718 31.18 19.37 16.85
CA ALA A 718 31.92 20.59 17.19
C ALA A 718 33.30 20.67 16.53
N LEU A 719 34.02 19.54 16.41
CA LEU A 719 35.28 19.45 15.66
C LEU A 719 35.06 19.69 14.16
N ALA A 720 34.09 19.01 13.55
CA ALA A 720 33.73 19.23 12.15
C ALA A 720 33.32 20.69 11.87
N LEU A 721 32.49 21.28 12.74
CA LEU A 721 32.14 22.71 12.68
C LEU A 721 33.35 23.64 12.89
N SER A 722 34.38 23.21 13.62
CA SER A 722 35.62 23.99 13.81
C SER A 722 36.52 23.90 12.58
N GLU A 723 36.67 22.72 12.00
CA GLU A 723 37.43 22.46 10.76
C GLU A 723 36.76 23.15 9.56
N GLU A 724 35.44 23.08 9.46
CA GLU A 724 34.64 23.80 8.45
C GLU A 724 34.77 25.31 8.62
N LYS A 725 34.66 25.84 9.85
CA LYS A 725 34.91 27.27 10.13
C LYS A 725 36.32 27.69 9.78
N GLN A 726 37.33 26.87 10.04
CA GLN A 726 38.72 27.16 9.71
C GLN A 726 38.97 27.12 8.19
N SER A 727 38.34 26.19 7.47
CA SER A 727 38.36 26.13 6.01
C SER A 727 37.66 27.35 5.39
N ASN A 728 36.47 27.69 5.88
CA ASN A 728 35.72 28.88 5.48
C ASN A 728 36.47 30.19 5.81
N LEU A 729 37.21 30.25 6.93
CA LEU A 729 38.07 31.39 7.28
C LEU A 729 39.22 31.54 6.28
N LEU A 730 39.92 30.45 5.94
CA LEU A 730 41.01 30.46 4.95
C LEU A 730 40.51 30.81 3.54
N LEU A 731 39.31 30.36 3.18
CA LEU A 731 38.64 30.75 1.93
C LEU A 731 38.26 32.23 1.91
N LEU A 732 37.77 32.76 3.05
CA LEU A 732 37.46 34.18 3.23
C LEU A 732 38.72 35.04 3.17
N GLU A 733 39.80 34.63 3.83
CA GLU A 733 41.10 35.31 3.85
C GLU A 733 41.74 35.32 2.46
N SER A 734 41.69 34.21 1.73
CA SER A 734 42.10 34.12 0.32
C SER A 734 41.31 35.07 -0.58
N ARG A 735 39.99 35.17 -0.36
CA ARG A 735 39.11 36.11 -1.09
C ARG A 735 39.35 37.57 -0.70
N GLU A 736 39.59 37.88 0.58
CA GLU A 736 39.94 39.23 1.03
C GLU A 736 41.27 39.66 0.40
N GLU A 737 42.26 38.78 0.36
CA GLU A 737 43.56 39.06 -0.23
C GLU A 737 43.50 39.19 -1.77
N GLU A 738 42.61 38.46 -2.45
CA GLU A 738 42.31 38.70 -3.87
C GLU A 738 41.62 40.07 -4.09
N LEU A 739 40.69 40.45 -3.21
CA LEU A 739 40.04 41.77 -3.22
C LEU A 739 41.05 42.89 -2.88
N ARG A 740 42.00 42.67 -1.98
CA ARG A 740 43.07 43.61 -1.63
C ARG A 740 43.95 43.91 -2.83
N LYS A 741 44.33 42.86 -3.58
CA LYS A 741 45.07 42.98 -4.84
C LYS A 741 44.28 43.74 -5.91
N LYS A 742 42.99 43.44 -6.09
CA LYS A 742 42.10 44.18 -7.01
C LYS A 742 41.95 45.65 -6.60
N MET A 743 41.82 45.94 -5.31
CA MET A 743 41.71 47.29 -4.75
C MET A 743 42.99 48.12 -4.98
N GLU A 744 44.17 47.53 -4.82
CA GLU A 744 45.44 48.23 -5.03
C GLU A 744 45.71 48.52 -6.53
N VAL A 745 45.23 47.65 -7.44
CA VAL A 745 45.19 47.94 -8.89
C VAL A 745 44.23 49.09 -9.20
N ILE A 746 43.02 49.09 -8.64
CA ILE A 746 42.04 50.18 -8.80
C ILE A 746 42.60 51.51 -8.28
N LYS A 747 43.27 51.49 -7.13
CA LYS A 747 43.98 52.65 -6.56
C LYS A 747 45.07 53.18 -7.49
N GLY A 748 45.85 52.30 -8.12
CA GLY A 748 46.81 52.68 -9.17
C GLY A 748 46.13 53.46 -10.31
N ILE A 749 45.06 52.89 -10.88
CA ILE A 749 44.27 53.52 -11.96
C ILE A 749 43.68 54.88 -11.52
N VAL A 750 43.20 54.99 -10.28
CA VAL A 750 42.67 56.25 -9.72
C VAL A 750 43.78 57.29 -9.55
N CYS A 751 44.98 56.89 -9.12
CA CYS A 751 46.14 57.79 -9.06
C CYS A 751 46.57 58.26 -10.45
N GLU A 752 46.66 57.36 -11.44
CA GLU A 752 46.97 57.72 -12.82
C GLU A 752 45.93 58.70 -13.40
N LEU A 753 44.64 58.39 -13.26
CA LEU A 753 43.54 59.25 -13.70
C LEU A 753 43.59 60.64 -13.02
N SER A 754 43.89 60.69 -11.73
CA SER A 754 44.04 61.95 -10.98
C SER A 754 45.22 62.79 -11.50
N THR A 755 46.37 62.18 -11.79
CA THR A 755 47.51 62.90 -12.38
C THR A 755 47.23 63.39 -13.81
N MET A 756 46.51 62.60 -14.62
CA MET A 756 46.02 63.05 -15.93
C MET A 756 45.04 64.22 -15.81
N PHE A 757 44.14 64.19 -14.82
CA PHE A 757 43.17 65.27 -14.60
C PHE A 757 43.84 66.57 -14.17
N ALA A 758 44.80 66.52 -13.24
CA ALA A 758 45.61 67.68 -12.86
C ALA A 758 46.43 68.23 -14.05
N GLY A 759 46.98 67.34 -14.90
CA GLY A 759 47.66 67.73 -16.13
C GLY A 759 46.74 68.34 -17.20
N PHE A 760 45.44 68.02 -17.18
CA PHE A 760 44.42 68.65 -18.02
C PHE A 760 44.00 70.01 -17.45
N GLU A 761 43.74 70.10 -16.15
CA GLU A 761 43.38 71.34 -15.44
C GLU A 761 44.46 72.43 -15.62
N PHE A 762 45.74 72.05 -15.53
CA PHE A 762 46.86 72.95 -15.81
C PHE A 762 46.79 73.52 -17.24
N LYS A 763 46.64 72.66 -18.26
CA LYS A 763 46.54 73.07 -19.69
C LYS A 763 45.32 73.94 -19.96
N VAL A 764 44.19 73.66 -19.32
CA VAL A 764 42.98 74.50 -19.42
C VAL A 764 43.22 75.87 -18.79
N THR A 765 43.85 75.92 -17.62
CA THR A 765 44.18 77.17 -16.89
C THR A 765 45.18 78.02 -17.67
N GLU A 766 46.18 77.40 -18.30
CA GLU A 766 47.14 78.05 -19.21
C GLU A 766 46.41 78.67 -20.41
N ARG A 767 45.54 77.93 -21.11
CA ARG A 767 44.76 78.42 -22.25
C ARG A 767 43.75 79.52 -21.88
N ILE A 768 43.15 79.45 -20.70
CA ILE A 768 42.29 80.54 -20.18
C ILE A 768 43.12 81.80 -19.94
N SER A 769 44.32 81.65 -19.37
CA SER A 769 45.25 82.77 -19.12
C SER A 769 45.76 83.41 -20.41
N GLU A 770 46.15 82.60 -21.40
CA GLU A 770 46.52 83.06 -22.75
C GLU A 770 45.38 83.86 -23.39
N ASN A 771 44.16 83.33 -23.36
CA ASN A 771 42.98 84.01 -23.92
C ASN A 771 42.62 85.30 -23.16
N LYS A 772 42.83 85.35 -21.83
CA LYS A 772 42.69 86.58 -21.04
C LYS A 772 43.67 87.66 -21.52
N PHE A 773 44.95 87.35 -21.68
CA PHE A 773 45.94 88.31 -22.19
C PHE A 773 45.61 88.78 -23.62
N ARG A 774 45.15 87.86 -24.50
CA ARG A 774 44.68 88.21 -25.85
C ARG A 774 43.48 89.17 -25.81
N LEU A 775 42.52 88.92 -24.91
CA LEU A 775 41.35 89.78 -24.72
C LEU A 775 41.73 91.16 -24.17
N GLU A 776 42.57 91.24 -23.14
CA GLU A 776 43.06 92.50 -22.56
C GLU A 776 43.81 93.36 -23.60
N HIS A 777 44.69 92.74 -24.40
CA HIS A 777 45.36 93.40 -25.53
C HIS A 777 44.36 93.91 -26.59
N SER A 778 43.32 93.14 -26.91
CA SER A 778 42.26 93.59 -27.83
C SER A 778 41.45 94.76 -27.25
N GLN A 779 41.18 94.76 -25.93
CA GLN A 779 40.51 95.86 -25.24
C GLN A 779 41.38 97.12 -25.22
N GLY A 780 42.71 96.97 -25.08
CA GLY A 780 43.68 98.06 -25.24
C GLY A 780 43.66 98.68 -26.64
N LYS A 781 43.63 97.84 -27.69
CA LYS A 781 43.46 98.29 -29.08
C LYS A 781 42.13 99.03 -29.28
N LEU A 782 41.02 98.52 -28.75
CA LEU A 782 39.70 99.16 -28.82
C LEU A 782 39.70 100.53 -28.10
N LYS A 783 40.27 100.62 -26.89
CA LYS A 783 40.44 101.89 -26.15
C LYS A 783 41.27 102.90 -26.95
N SER A 784 42.28 102.46 -27.69
CA SER A 784 43.08 103.32 -28.60
C SER A 784 42.27 103.79 -29.82
N LEU A 785 41.49 102.89 -30.43
CA LEU A 785 40.62 103.21 -31.57
C LEU A 785 39.52 104.22 -31.19
N VAL A 786 38.88 104.05 -30.03
CA VAL A 786 37.90 105.00 -29.49
C VAL A 786 38.51 106.39 -29.26
N LYS A 787 39.75 106.47 -28.75
CA LYS A 787 40.48 107.75 -28.65
C LYS A 787 40.71 108.39 -30.02
N LYS A 788 41.09 107.62 -31.05
CA LYS A 788 41.24 108.13 -32.43
C LYS A 788 39.91 108.61 -33.03
N ALA A 789 38.83 107.86 -32.86
CA ALA A 789 37.49 108.24 -33.33
C ALA A 789 36.99 109.54 -32.67
N ASN A 790 37.23 109.72 -31.37
CA ASN A 790 36.90 110.96 -30.67
C ASN A 790 37.76 112.16 -31.12
N LEU A 791 39.00 111.94 -31.56
CA LEU A 791 39.83 113.00 -32.15
C LEU A 791 39.41 113.37 -33.58
N LEU A 792 38.91 112.40 -34.36
CA LEU A 792 38.28 112.67 -35.67
C LEU A 792 37.01 113.50 -35.48
N ARG A 793 36.04 113.03 -34.67
CA ARG A 793 34.80 113.76 -34.39
C ARG A 793 35.02 115.20 -33.90
N LYS A 794 36.10 115.47 -33.16
CA LYS A 794 36.49 116.84 -32.76
C LYS A 794 37.00 117.68 -33.94
N ARG A 795 37.76 117.10 -34.88
CA ARG A 795 38.17 117.79 -36.11
C ARG A 795 36.99 118.04 -37.04
N ASP A 796 36.09 117.07 -37.18
CA ASP A 796 34.91 117.18 -38.02
C ASP A 796 34.02 118.35 -37.56
N LEU A 797 33.78 118.46 -36.24
CA LEU A 797 33.03 119.58 -35.65
C LEU A 797 33.71 120.95 -35.85
N ILE A 798 35.05 121.02 -35.72
CA ILE A 798 35.80 122.26 -35.98
C ILE A 798 35.72 122.63 -37.48
N CYS A 799 35.78 121.65 -38.38
CA CYS A 799 35.66 121.86 -39.81
C CYS A 799 34.27 122.39 -40.16
N GLN A 800 33.20 121.78 -39.62
CA GLN A 800 31.82 122.24 -39.75
C GLN A 800 31.67 123.70 -39.29
N GLN A 801 32.09 124.02 -38.06
CA GLN A 801 32.01 125.40 -37.54
C GLN A 801 32.80 126.41 -38.39
N SER A 802 33.94 126.01 -38.95
CA SER A 802 34.73 126.86 -39.85
C SER A 802 34.07 127.08 -41.21
N LEU A 803 33.25 126.13 -41.67
CA LEU A 803 32.46 126.24 -42.90
C LEU A 803 31.23 127.13 -42.66
N GLU A 804 30.48 126.86 -41.59
CA GLU A 804 29.31 127.64 -41.16
C GLU A 804 29.66 129.13 -40.99
N LYS A 805 30.80 129.43 -40.33
CA LYS A 805 31.27 130.81 -40.23
C LYS A 805 31.59 131.40 -41.61
N ARG A 806 32.30 130.68 -42.49
CA ARG A 806 32.63 131.16 -43.83
C ARG A 806 31.40 131.45 -44.68
N SER A 807 30.34 130.64 -44.58
CA SER A 807 29.06 130.96 -45.24
C SER A 807 28.40 132.21 -44.66
N SER A 808 28.47 132.45 -43.35
CA SER A 808 27.95 133.67 -42.73
C SER A 808 28.79 134.91 -43.10
N ASP A 809 30.11 134.79 -43.12
CA ASP A 809 31.04 135.85 -43.53
C ASP A 809 30.81 136.21 -45.03
N LEU A 810 30.56 135.22 -45.89
CA LEU A 810 30.23 135.40 -47.31
C LEU A 810 28.86 136.04 -47.52
N GLN A 811 27.81 135.55 -46.83
CA GLN A 811 26.45 136.10 -46.96
C GLN A 811 26.37 137.56 -46.47
N MET A 812 27.18 137.93 -45.48
CA MET A 812 27.31 139.32 -45.04
C MET A 812 28.00 140.20 -46.11
N ALA A 813 29.04 139.69 -46.77
CA ALA A 813 29.72 140.40 -47.86
C ALA A 813 28.85 140.51 -49.12
N GLU A 814 28.02 139.51 -49.43
CA GLU A 814 27.01 139.55 -50.49
C GLU A 814 26.01 140.69 -50.25
N ALA A 815 25.43 140.76 -49.05
CA ALA A 815 24.50 141.84 -48.67
C ALA A 815 25.16 143.24 -48.62
N GLU A 816 26.46 143.34 -48.29
CA GLU A 816 27.21 144.60 -48.36
C GLU A 816 27.46 145.04 -49.81
N VAL A 817 27.74 144.09 -50.72
CA VAL A 817 27.88 144.36 -52.16
C VAL A 817 26.54 144.74 -52.79
N ASP A 818 25.43 144.11 -52.41
CA ASP A 818 24.09 144.49 -52.86
C ASP A 818 23.73 145.92 -52.44
N LEU A 819 23.99 146.29 -51.18
CA LEU A 819 23.76 147.66 -50.67
C LEU A 819 24.63 148.72 -51.38
N LEU A 820 25.89 148.38 -51.71
CA LEU A 820 26.75 149.24 -52.50
C LEU A 820 26.31 149.31 -53.97
N GLY A 821 25.69 148.24 -54.50
CA GLY A 821 25.03 148.23 -55.80
C GLY A 821 23.85 149.20 -55.85
N ASP A 822 22.94 149.12 -54.88
CA ASP A 822 21.82 150.05 -54.72
C ASP A 822 22.29 151.52 -54.64
N GLU A 823 23.36 151.81 -53.86
CA GLU A 823 23.91 153.16 -53.76
C GLU A 823 24.56 153.63 -55.08
N VAL A 824 25.27 152.75 -55.79
CA VAL A 824 25.84 153.05 -57.12
C VAL A 824 24.76 153.30 -58.16
N ASP A 825 23.68 152.52 -58.19
CA ASP A 825 22.56 152.73 -59.12
C ASP A 825 21.80 154.03 -58.81
N VAL A 826 21.64 154.39 -57.53
CA VAL A 826 21.11 155.70 -57.13
C VAL A 826 22.03 156.85 -57.57
N LEU A 827 23.35 156.70 -57.47
CA LEU A 827 24.33 157.68 -57.92
C LEU A 827 24.38 157.81 -59.45
N LEU A 828 24.30 156.69 -60.19
CA LEU A 828 24.18 156.68 -61.66
C LEU A 828 22.88 157.36 -62.10
N GLY A 829 21.76 157.03 -61.47
CA GLY A 829 20.47 157.68 -61.72
C GLY A 829 20.39 159.14 -61.28
N LEU A 830 21.33 159.64 -60.45
CA LEU A 830 21.51 161.06 -60.17
C LEU A 830 22.40 161.73 -61.24
N LEU A 831 23.49 161.05 -61.63
CA LEU A 831 24.40 161.49 -62.67
C LEU A 831 23.71 161.61 -64.03
N GLU A 832 22.78 160.71 -64.36
CA GLU A 832 21.94 160.79 -65.55
C GLU A 832 21.04 162.04 -65.53
N LYS A 833 20.42 162.38 -64.39
CA LYS A 833 19.60 163.58 -64.25
C LYS A 833 20.45 164.86 -64.39
N ILE A 834 21.67 164.85 -63.85
CA ILE A 834 22.65 165.94 -64.03
C ILE A 834 23.07 166.04 -65.51
N TYR A 835 23.32 164.91 -66.17
CA TYR A 835 23.64 164.85 -67.60
C TYR A 835 22.52 165.44 -68.45
N ILE A 836 21.27 165.00 -68.27
CA ILE A 836 20.10 165.50 -69.00
C ILE A 836 19.93 167.01 -68.80
N ALA A 837 20.11 167.50 -67.58
CA ALA A 837 20.06 168.94 -67.29
C ALA A 837 21.17 169.73 -68.00
N LEU A 838 22.41 169.22 -68.00
CA LEU A 838 23.53 169.87 -68.68
C LEU A 838 23.40 169.82 -70.21
N ASP A 839 22.92 168.71 -70.78
CA ASP A 839 22.73 168.55 -72.23
C ASP A 839 21.60 169.46 -72.75
N HIS A 840 20.58 169.73 -71.92
CA HIS A 840 19.56 170.75 -72.21
C HIS A 840 20.14 172.17 -72.32
N TYR A 841 21.12 172.52 -71.47
CA TYR A 841 21.83 173.81 -71.54
C TYR A 841 23.04 173.80 -72.51
N SER A 842 23.31 172.68 -73.18
CA SER A 842 24.44 172.50 -74.12
C SER A 842 24.63 173.64 -75.13
N PRO A 843 23.57 174.20 -75.77
CA PRO A 843 23.74 175.32 -76.72
C PRO A 843 24.38 176.58 -76.11
N ILE A 844 24.11 176.86 -74.83
CA ILE A 844 24.69 178.00 -74.10
C ILE A 844 26.08 177.64 -73.59
N LEU A 845 26.25 176.40 -73.13
CA LEU A 845 27.51 175.89 -72.57
C LEU A 845 28.62 175.73 -73.62
N GLN A 846 28.32 175.75 -74.93
CA GLN A 846 29.34 175.68 -76.01
C GLN A 846 30.46 176.71 -75.89
N HIS A 847 30.21 177.86 -75.24
CA HIS A 847 31.22 178.88 -74.96
C HIS A 847 32.20 178.51 -73.82
N TYR A 848 31.98 177.40 -73.12
CA TYR A 848 32.79 176.91 -71.99
C TYR A 848 33.35 175.50 -72.28
N PRO A 849 34.53 175.39 -72.95
CA PRO A 849 35.06 174.11 -73.44
C PRO A 849 35.20 173.02 -72.37
N GLY A 850 35.53 173.38 -71.12
CA GLY A 850 35.64 172.43 -70.02
C GLY A 850 34.31 171.75 -69.67
N VAL A 851 33.19 172.46 -69.75
CA VAL A 851 31.86 171.87 -69.45
C VAL A 851 31.44 170.91 -70.56
N ILE A 852 31.76 171.20 -71.82
CA ILE A 852 31.55 170.26 -72.94
C ILE A 852 32.41 169.01 -72.82
N GLN A 853 33.65 169.12 -72.30
CA GLN A 853 34.49 167.96 -72.04
C GLN A 853 33.93 167.09 -70.90
N ILE A 854 33.43 167.71 -69.83
CA ILE A 854 32.74 167.01 -68.72
C ILE A 854 31.45 166.33 -69.22
N LEU A 855 30.60 167.01 -69.98
CA LEU A 855 29.40 166.43 -70.61
C LEU A 855 29.73 165.19 -71.46
N LYS A 856 30.81 165.24 -72.25
CA LYS A 856 31.29 164.11 -73.06
C LYS A 856 31.91 162.99 -72.23
N LEU A 857 32.46 163.27 -71.05
CA LEU A 857 32.89 162.26 -70.10
C LEU A 857 31.67 161.55 -69.50
N ILE A 858 30.73 162.31 -68.95
CA ILE A 858 29.53 161.78 -68.29
C ILE A 858 28.69 160.95 -69.27
N ARG A 859 28.55 161.38 -70.53
CA ARG A 859 27.88 160.58 -71.57
C ARG A 859 28.55 159.21 -71.79
N ARG A 860 29.88 159.13 -71.74
CA ARG A 860 30.64 157.89 -71.92
C ARG A 860 30.44 156.95 -70.72
N GLU A 861 30.53 157.50 -69.52
CA GLU A 861 30.38 156.77 -68.26
C GLU A 861 28.96 156.17 -68.13
N LEU A 862 27.92 156.99 -68.34
CA LEU A 862 26.52 156.56 -68.35
C LEU A 862 26.20 155.60 -69.51
N GLY A 863 26.88 155.77 -70.66
CA GLY A 863 26.74 154.87 -71.81
C GLY A 863 27.42 153.51 -71.63
N GLY A 864 28.12 153.28 -70.50
CA GLY A 864 28.89 152.05 -70.27
C GLY A 864 30.07 151.87 -71.24
N GLU A 865 30.51 152.94 -71.91
CA GLU A 865 31.59 152.92 -72.91
C GLU A 865 32.99 152.86 -72.27
N TYR A 866 33.15 151.96 -71.28
CA TYR A 866 34.46 151.56 -70.78
C TYR A 866 35.20 150.79 -71.88
N THR A 867 36.17 151.46 -72.49
CA THR A 867 37.17 150.83 -73.36
C THR A 867 37.88 149.71 -72.58
N LYS A 868 37.62 148.45 -72.93
CA LYS A 868 38.28 147.29 -72.30
C LYS A 868 39.80 147.43 -72.34
N ALA A 869 40.40 147.59 -71.17
CA ALA A 869 41.84 147.62 -70.98
C ALA A 869 42.24 146.39 -70.14
N VAL A 870 42.60 145.31 -70.86
CA VAL A 870 43.02 143.98 -70.37
C VAL A 870 41.89 143.18 -69.71
#